data_AF-A0A955WS53-F1
#
_entry.id   AF-A0A955WS53-F1
#
_cell.length_a   1.000
_cell.length_b   1.000
_cell.length_c   1.000
_cell.angle_alpha   90.00
_cell.angle_beta   90.00
_cell.angle_gamma   90.00
#
_symmetry.space_group_name_H-M   'P 1'
#
loop_
_entity.id
_entity.type
_entity.pdbx_description
1 polymer ?
#
loop_
_entity_poly.entity_id
_entity_poly.type
_entity_poly.pdbx_seq_one_letter_code
_entity_poly.pdbx_strand_id
1 'polypeptide(L)'
;MRCWPLALLLALLTSPALADEACPPGNLLAGRAPSKALKVTNAKRITDGVAPEDGDDWRTNLTAVLTGRTASATWDLGREVTVNSLLVQGDNNDTYQVEGSVDGLTFQPIWRVPAHPNPGMRIRLQQGLNATVRYLRVGDAQGDNAYSLGEVQAFCQHPATWPPPMERKTGTLPKTETSRKVRMSQGKMVLGILGGLAFLGLFLARRREDAMLDLIAPAAGAGSLLYAGWMVVQEANRRSSASDAFVWEKRGLVIAGVIAGAVGLLIVKRWLGKKPVARVAERGALSMLILAGAVTWVNFGTFHGSRVVHYWDSFHYYMGSKYFKETRYTGLYHCSAIGELDDGRRDEFKDRQLRDLRDNRLGPALPQLERQEECRQAFSPERWAAFREDLRLFRHHMGKSWWAKMFMDHGYNATPVWNMVGQYLANQDWRAHIPPEGKTTAPVDLAKLSPVERAAVNRDFREARIPAFEQRMYKLVLLDFLLYAGIFALLGWAFGLRTAALAMVVWGSGYPWAYFWTGGSFGRVPWFFMAVAGMCFMARGYKALGGAGITWAMLLRVFPGALIAGVSVKIAYNLVRHRVVSAGHRRLILGCTAALVALVGASLPAVGGFDAYSEFLGNSFKHKRTPLTNHMGLPTLLSWHPKRVARHTKDSKLDDPFAVWKQERQRTLKERRLLHAGLLVLFLGLLAYAGRRLNDWEVTSLSVLFMIGIFELTCYYYSFVVLLAPFVLRRWHYVAVYIAMPIVTQYLQHEIGWYDEQYTAETVAVLVPVLYFLGHAAWERFKGIERAPDALEPPTVEGAAPA
;
A
#
# COMPACT_ATOMS: atom_id res chain seq x y z
N MET A 1 -45.21 40.36 56.42
CA MET A 1 -46.51 39.86 56.93
C MET A 1 -46.93 38.71 56.03
N ARG A 2 -47.21 37.47 56.40
CA ARG A 2 -47.28 36.69 57.66
C ARG A 2 -47.09 35.23 57.20
N CYS A 3 -46.11 34.51 57.74
CA CYS A 3 -46.27 33.42 58.73
C CYS A 3 -46.66 32.04 58.15
N TRP A 4 -45.72 31.10 58.31
CA TRP A 4 -45.92 29.65 58.45
C TRP A 4 -46.91 29.31 59.58
N PRO A 5 -47.57 28.13 59.59
CA PRO A 5 -46.94 26.92 60.19
C PRO A 5 -47.22 25.56 59.51
N LEU A 6 -46.25 24.65 59.71
CA LEU A 6 -46.38 23.21 60.06
C LEU A 6 -47.71 22.88 60.79
N ALA A 7 -48.30 21.69 60.80
CA ALA A 7 -47.93 20.31 60.47
C ALA A 7 -49.18 19.42 60.61
N LEU A 8 -49.07 18.18 60.12
CA LEU A 8 -49.58 16.89 60.65
C LEU A 8 -50.12 16.01 59.49
N LEU A 9 -49.35 15.02 59.04
CA LEU A 9 -49.36 13.63 59.56
C LEU A 9 -50.72 12.95 59.37
N LEU A 10 -50.91 12.34 58.19
CA LEU A 10 -51.63 11.08 57.97
C LEU A 10 -51.51 10.68 56.49
N ALA A 11 -50.37 10.06 56.14
CA ALA A 11 -50.23 9.32 54.90
C ALA A 11 -49.37 8.08 55.18
N LEU A 12 -49.92 7.21 56.02
CA LEU A 12 -49.50 5.83 56.13
C LEU A 12 -50.62 4.98 55.53
N LEU A 13 -50.21 4.02 54.70
CA LEU A 13 -50.98 2.90 54.15
C LEU A 13 -51.78 3.18 52.87
N THR A 14 -51.06 3.24 51.75
CA THR A 14 -51.35 2.41 50.56
C THR A 14 -50.09 2.33 49.70
N SER A 15 -49.12 1.52 50.11
CA SER A 15 -48.18 0.96 49.14
C SER A 15 -48.97 -0.05 48.29
N PRO A 16 -49.13 0.12 46.98
CA PRO A 16 -49.40 -1.04 46.16
C PRO A 16 -48.14 -1.90 46.31
N ALA A 17 -48.30 -3.10 46.86
CA ALA A 17 -47.30 -4.14 46.67
C ALA A 17 -47.15 -4.29 45.15
N LEU A 18 -46.07 -3.72 44.60
CA LEU A 18 -45.65 -3.99 43.24
C LEU A 18 -45.36 -5.49 43.23
N ALA A 19 -46.20 -6.23 42.54
CA ALA A 19 -45.98 -7.64 42.27
C ALA A 19 -44.56 -7.79 41.71
N ASP A 20 -43.76 -8.61 42.36
CA ASP A 20 -42.39 -8.89 41.94
C ASP A 20 -42.46 -9.72 40.66
N GLU A 21 -42.54 -9.06 39.51
CA GLU A 21 -42.51 -9.74 38.22
C GLU A 21 -41.12 -10.37 38.09
N ALA A 22 -41.05 -11.69 38.28
CA ALA A 22 -39.82 -12.48 38.20
C ALA A 22 -39.07 -12.29 36.87
N CYS A 23 -39.76 -11.78 35.84
CA CYS A 23 -39.20 -11.52 34.53
C CYS A 23 -39.72 -10.20 33.93
N PRO A 24 -39.06 -9.06 34.19
CA PRO A 24 -39.51 -7.76 33.70
C PRO A 24 -39.45 -7.68 32.16
N PRO A 25 -40.43 -7.02 31.53
CA PRO A 25 -40.43 -6.81 30.08
C PRO A 25 -39.37 -5.78 29.64
N GLY A 26 -38.90 -5.90 28.40
CA GLY A 26 -38.00 -4.93 27.77
C GLY A 26 -36.50 -5.12 28.08
N ASN A 27 -35.67 -4.20 27.57
CA ASN A 27 -34.22 -4.22 27.75
C ASN A 27 -33.85 -3.79 29.18
N LEU A 28 -33.28 -4.72 29.95
CA LEU A 28 -32.86 -4.54 31.34
C LEU A 28 -31.79 -3.45 31.53
N LEU A 29 -31.04 -3.13 30.46
CA LEU A 29 -29.94 -2.17 30.48
C LEU A 29 -30.28 -0.82 29.86
N ALA A 30 -31.47 -0.66 29.26
CA ALA A 30 -31.82 0.55 28.48
C ALA A 30 -31.61 1.84 29.28
N GLY A 31 -30.76 2.73 28.76
CA GLY A 31 -30.45 4.04 29.36
C GLY A 31 -29.68 3.98 30.68
N ARG A 32 -29.30 2.80 31.18
CA ARG A 32 -28.62 2.65 32.48
C ARG A 32 -27.11 2.86 32.34
N ALA A 33 -26.55 3.82 33.05
CA ALA A 33 -25.09 3.92 33.16
C ALA A 33 -24.53 2.68 33.90
N PRO A 34 -23.33 2.18 33.53
CA PRO A 34 -22.67 1.13 34.31
C PRO A 34 -22.47 1.57 35.77
N SER A 35 -22.79 0.69 36.72
CA SER A 35 -22.50 0.90 38.15
C SER A 35 -21.00 0.87 38.43
N LYS A 36 -20.23 0.18 37.58
CA LYS A 36 -18.76 0.20 37.61
C LYS A 36 -18.21 0.11 36.18
N ALA A 37 -17.27 0.98 35.84
CA ALA A 37 -16.55 0.95 34.57
C ALA A 37 -15.04 0.99 34.84
N LEU A 38 -14.35 -0.11 34.54
CA LEU A 38 -12.91 -0.24 34.71
C LEU A 38 -12.22 -0.07 33.36
N LYS A 39 -11.39 0.97 33.21
CA LYS A 39 -10.63 1.25 31.97
C LYS A 39 -11.50 1.36 30.70
N VAL A 40 -12.76 1.79 30.85
CA VAL A 40 -13.69 2.02 29.74
C VAL A 40 -13.93 3.52 29.57
N THR A 41 -13.72 4.04 28.37
CA THR A 41 -14.04 5.44 28.04
C THR A 41 -15.42 5.55 27.43
N ASN A 42 -16.16 6.61 27.75
CA ASN A 42 -17.54 6.85 27.28
C ASN A 42 -18.50 5.67 27.54
N ALA A 43 -18.36 4.99 28.68
CA ALA A 43 -19.07 3.75 28.99
C ALA A 43 -20.61 3.84 28.95
N LYS A 44 -21.18 5.06 29.04
CA LYS A 44 -22.63 5.30 28.88
C LYS A 44 -23.16 4.95 27.48
N ARG A 45 -22.30 4.99 26.45
CA ARG A 45 -22.66 4.66 25.07
C ARG A 45 -23.04 3.19 24.89
N ILE A 46 -22.60 2.32 25.78
CA ILE A 46 -22.84 0.88 25.68
C ILE A 46 -24.33 0.55 25.83
N THR A 47 -25.16 1.48 26.33
CA THR A 47 -26.55 1.22 26.67
C THR A 47 -27.44 2.45 26.43
N ASP A 48 -27.03 3.35 25.53
CA ASP A 48 -27.78 4.58 25.25
C ASP A 48 -28.86 4.39 24.17
N GLY A 49 -28.97 3.17 23.60
CA GLY A 49 -29.95 2.82 22.58
C GLY A 49 -29.52 3.20 21.17
N VAL A 50 -28.28 3.66 20.98
CA VAL A 50 -27.71 4.08 19.70
C VAL A 50 -26.53 3.20 19.33
N ALA A 51 -26.71 2.34 18.33
CA ALA A 51 -25.66 1.47 17.83
C ALA A 51 -25.01 2.04 16.54
N PRO A 52 -23.68 2.04 16.42
CA PRO A 52 -22.98 2.23 15.15
C PRO A 52 -23.55 1.40 13.99
N GLU A 53 -23.41 1.89 12.76
CA GLU A 53 -23.75 1.08 11.57
C GLU A 53 -22.81 -0.12 11.46
N ASP A 54 -23.35 -1.19 10.88
CA ASP A 54 -22.64 -2.45 10.81
C ASP A 54 -21.46 -2.34 9.82
N GLY A 55 -20.24 -2.33 10.34
CA GLY A 55 -19.00 -2.15 9.56
C GLY A 55 -18.32 -0.79 9.73
N ASP A 56 -18.89 0.05 10.59
CA ASP A 56 -18.22 1.26 11.07
C ASP A 56 -16.89 0.94 11.76
N ASP A 57 -16.00 1.93 11.81
CA ASP A 57 -14.72 1.82 12.52
C ASP A 57 -14.95 1.49 14.01
N TRP A 58 -14.05 0.71 14.60
CA TRP A 58 -14.14 0.30 16.00
C TRP A 58 -14.10 1.49 16.96
N ARG A 59 -13.45 2.61 16.58
CA ARG A 59 -13.27 3.78 17.44
C ARG A 59 -13.92 5.03 16.86
N THR A 60 -15.14 5.34 17.30
CA THR A 60 -15.91 6.49 16.82
C THR A 60 -16.50 7.32 17.96
N ASN A 61 -17.21 8.39 17.62
CA ASN A 61 -18.04 9.14 18.56
C ASN A 61 -19.26 8.34 19.08
N LEU A 62 -19.48 7.11 18.61
CA LEU A 62 -20.57 6.23 19.04
C LEU A 62 -20.11 5.01 19.83
N THR A 63 -18.79 4.74 19.93
CA THR A 63 -18.28 3.56 20.64
C THR A 63 -17.69 3.91 22.00
N ALA A 64 -17.77 2.97 22.95
CA ALA A 64 -17.00 2.97 24.18
C ALA A 64 -15.71 2.16 23.98
N VAL A 65 -14.56 2.72 24.36
CA VAL A 65 -13.25 2.06 24.15
C VAL A 65 -12.78 1.41 25.45
N LEU A 66 -12.36 0.15 25.36
CA LEU A 66 -11.89 -0.68 26.47
C LEU A 66 -10.36 -0.78 26.42
N THR A 67 -9.67 -0.22 27.42
CA THR A 67 -8.19 -0.17 27.41
C THR A 67 -7.60 -1.42 28.08
N GLY A 68 -7.24 -2.39 27.25
CA GLY A 68 -6.58 -3.64 27.66
C GLY A 68 -7.56 -4.71 28.17
N ARG A 69 -7.06 -5.94 28.35
CA ARG A 69 -7.89 -7.12 28.64
C ARG A 69 -8.66 -7.04 29.96
N THR A 70 -8.14 -6.31 30.95
CA THR A 70 -8.82 -6.16 32.25
C THR A 70 -9.92 -5.09 32.25
N ALA A 71 -10.22 -4.48 31.10
CA ALA A 71 -11.29 -3.49 31.00
C ALA A 71 -12.67 -4.16 31.05
N SER A 72 -13.61 -3.55 31.75
CA SER A 72 -14.96 -4.10 31.91
C SER A 72 -15.99 -3.03 32.28
N ALA A 73 -17.24 -3.21 31.86
CA ALA A 73 -18.39 -2.46 32.32
C ALA A 73 -19.35 -3.41 33.06
N THR A 74 -19.86 -2.97 34.23
CA THR A 74 -20.77 -3.74 35.08
C THR A 74 -22.02 -2.91 35.37
N TRP A 75 -23.18 -3.56 35.30
CA TRP A 75 -24.49 -2.98 35.62
C TRP A 75 -25.11 -3.73 36.81
N ASP A 76 -25.67 -2.99 37.76
CA ASP A 76 -26.55 -3.53 38.81
C ASP A 76 -27.99 -3.45 38.30
N LEU A 77 -28.66 -4.61 38.21
CA LEU A 77 -30.05 -4.70 37.79
C LEU A 77 -31.01 -4.25 38.89
N GLY A 78 -30.54 -4.16 40.14
CA GLY A 78 -31.29 -3.75 41.33
C GLY A 78 -31.92 -4.92 42.09
N ARG A 79 -32.15 -6.04 41.40
CA ARG A 79 -32.70 -7.30 41.92
C ARG A 79 -32.16 -8.48 41.11
N GLU A 80 -32.35 -9.69 41.62
CA GLU A 80 -32.04 -10.91 40.88
C GLU A 80 -33.05 -11.09 39.74
N VAL A 81 -32.55 -11.25 38.52
CA VAL A 81 -33.35 -11.45 37.30
C VAL A 81 -32.70 -12.52 36.44
N THR A 82 -33.51 -13.38 35.84
CA THR A 82 -33.01 -14.36 34.87
C THR A 82 -32.78 -13.70 33.52
N VAL A 83 -31.54 -13.68 33.04
CA VAL A 83 -31.20 -13.19 31.70
C VAL A 83 -31.33 -14.34 30.69
N ASN A 84 -32.21 -14.15 29.70
CA ASN A 84 -32.50 -15.15 28.65
C ASN A 84 -31.88 -14.80 27.29
N SER A 85 -31.89 -13.52 26.93
CA SER A 85 -31.40 -13.07 25.63
C SER A 85 -30.43 -11.89 25.78
N LEU A 86 -29.36 -11.90 24.99
CA LEU A 86 -28.30 -10.90 24.99
C LEU A 86 -27.99 -10.43 23.55
N LEU A 87 -27.76 -9.14 23.43
CA LEU A 87 -27.19 -8.50 22.24
C LEU A 87 -25.90 -7.80 22.66
N VAL A 88 -24.80 -8.01 21.92
CA VAL A 88 -23.55 -7.28 22.11
C VAL A 88 -23.03 -6.84 20.75
N GLN A 89 -22.84 -5.53 20.56
CA GLN A 89 -22.12 -4.97 19.43
C GLN A 89 -20.70 -4.57 19.84
N GLY A 90 -19.69 -5.04 19.10
CA GLY A 90 -18.28 -4.73 19.33
C GLY A 90 -17.45 -4.84 18.05
N ASP A 91 -16.13 -4.62 18.10
CA ASP A 91 -15.26 -4.80 16.92
C ASP A 91 -15.30 -6.26 16.43
N ASN A 92 -15.14 -6.48 15.12
CA ASN A 92 -15.35 -7.79 14.52
C ASN A 92 -14.22 -8.78 14.84
N ASN A 93 -12.99 -8.32 14.94
CA ASN A 93 -11.79 -9.14 15.19
C ASN A 93 -11.64 -9.53 16.68
N ASP A 94 -12.53 -9.05 17.54
CA ASP A 94 -12.49 -9.27 18.98
C ASP A 94 -13.53 -10.26 19.48
N THR A 95 -13.19 -10.90 20.59
CA THR A 95 -14.12 -11.64 21.46
C THR A 95 -14.31 -10.90 22.77
N TYR A 96 -15.51 -10.98 23.36
CA TYR A 96 -15.83 -10.39 24.67
C TYR A 96 -16.44 -11.45 25.58
N GLN A 97 -16.31 -11.28 26.89
CA GLN A 97 -16.92 -12.16 27.88
C GLN A 97 -18.06 -11.42 28.58
N VAL A 98 -19.26 -12.02 28.56
CA VAL A 98 -20.38 -11.64 29.42
C VAL A 98 -20.40 -12.54 30.63
N GLU A 99 -20.50 -11.95 31.81
CA GLU A 99 -20.48 -12.62 33.11
C GLU A 99 -21.60 -12.12 34.01
N GLY A 100 -22.07 -13.00 34.89
CA GLY A 100 -23.16 -12.77 35.82
C GLY A 100 -22.74 -12.96 37.27
N SER A 101 -23.37 -12.23 38.19
CA SER A 101 -23.15 -12.36 39.62
C SER A 101 -24.41 -12.00 40.39
N VAL A 102 -24.64 -12.65 41.53
CA VAL A 102 -25.73 -12.30 42.48
C VAL A 102 -25.21 -11.40 43.61
N ASP A 103 -23.95 -11.57 44.01
CA ASP A 103 -23.30 -10.89 45.13
C ASP A 103 -22.48 -9.65 44.71
N GLY A 104 -22.19 -9.50 43.42
CA GLY A 104 -21.34 -8.45 42.86
C GLY A 104 -19.84 -8.66 43.10
N LEU A 105 -19.44 -9.80 43.69
CA LEU A 105 -18.07 -10.16 44.02
C LEU A 105 -17.58 -11.31 43.14
N THR A 106 -18.38 -12.37 43.04
CA THR A 106 -18.06 -13.58 42.29
C THR A 106 -18.82 -13.59 40.98
N PHE A 107 -18.09 -13.54 39.86
CA PHE A 107 -18.66 -13.51 38.52
C PHE A 107 -18.46 -14.84 37.81
N GLN A 108 -19.53 -15.33 37.20
CA GLN A 108 -19.55 -16.57 36.42
C GLN A 108 -19.80 -16.26 34.94
N PRO A 109 -19.13 -16.95 34.00
CA PRO A 109 -19.31 -16.71 32.57
C PRO A 109 -20.70 -17.14 32.12
N ILE A 110 -21.41 -16.25 31.41
CA ILE A 110 -22.73 -16.52 30.80
C ILE A 110 -22.56 -16.80 29.30
N TRP A 111 -21.81 -15.94 28.61
CA TRP A 111 -21.67 -16.01 27.16
C TRP A 111 -20.30 -15.47 26.74
N ARG A 112 -19.59 -16.23 25.91
CA ARG A 112 -18.41 -15.76 25.19
C ARG A 112 -18.85 -15.25 23.82
N VAL A 113 -18.84 -13.94 23.65
CA VAL A 113 -19.18 -13.26 22.41
C VAL A 113 -18.10 -13.56 21.37
N PRO A 114 -18.44 -14.20 20.24
CA PRO A 114 -17.45 -14.59 19.24
C PRO A 114 -17.01 -13.41 18.37
N ALA A 115 -15.80 -13.54 17.81
CA ALA A 115 -15.35 -12.72 16.69
C ALA A 115 -16.28 -12.92 15.48
N HIS A 116 -16.41 -11.88 14.66
CA HIS A 116 -17.25 -11.83 13.48
C HIS A 116 -16.40 -11.72 12.19
N PRO A 117 -16.72 -12.46 11.12
CA PRO A 117 -15.89 -12.51 9.91
C PRO A 117 -15.88 -11.20 9.10
N ASN A 118 -16.99 -10.46 9.11
CA ASN A 118 -17.11 -9.19 8.38
C ASN A 118 -16.51 -8.01 9.19
N PRO A 119 -15.74 -7.09 8.57
CA PRO A 119 -14.92 -6.07 9.25
C PRO A 119 -15.72 -5.01 10.02
N GLY A 120 -15.15 -4.34 11.03
CA GLY A 120 -15.75 -3.19 11.73
C GLY A 120 -16.71 -3.55 12.87
N MET A 121 -17.51 -2.61 13.36
CA MET A 121 -18.49 -2.87 14.42
C MET A 121 -19.54 -3.90 13.98
N ARG A 122 -19.78 -4.94 14.79
CA ARG A 122 -20.69 -6.05 14.50
C ARG A 122 -21.56 -6.44 15.66
N ILE A 123 -22.83 -6.67 15.39
CA ILE A 123 -23.81 -7.18 16.35
C ILE A 123 -23.68 -8.69 16.47
N ARG A 124 -23.68 -9.19 17.70
CA ARG A 124 -23.81 -10.60 18.04
C ARG A 124 -25.04 -10.78 18.92
N LEU A 125 -25.75 -11.88 18.70
CA LEU A 125 -27.00 -12.19 19.37
C LEU A 125 -26.89 -13.57 20.04
N GLN A 126 -27.45 -13.70 21.23
CA GLN A 126 -27.56 -14.96 21.96
C GLN A 126 -28.93 -15.05 22.62
N GLN A 127 -29.56 -16.22 22.56
CA GLN A 127 -30.86 -16.50 23.18
C GLN A 127 -30.82 -17.84 23.91
N GLY A 128 -31.87 -18.15 24.68
CA GLY A 128 -31.98 -19.41 25.41
C GLY A 128 -31.00 -19.51 26.59
N LEU A 129 -30.54 -18.37 27.09
CA LEU A 129 -29.77 -18.30 28.33
C LEU A 129 -30.70 -18.57 29.52
N ASN A 130 -30.14 -19.10 30.60
CA ASN A 130 -30.87 -19.31 31.85
C ASN A 130 -29.96 -18.95 33.02
N ALA A 131 -29.53 -17.69 33.07
CA ALA A 131 -28.60 -17.19 34.07
C ALA A 131 -29.29 -16.20 34.99
N THR A 132 -29.51 -16.57 36.25
CA THR A 132 -30.03 -15.68 37.29
C THR A 132 -28.92 -14.80 37.83
N VAL A 133 -29.06 -13.49 37.64
CA VAL A 133 -28.02 -12.50 37.97
C VAL A 133 -28.64 -11.24 38.56
N ARG A 134 -27.91 -10.58 39.46
CA ARG A 134 -28.19 -9.19 39.87
C ARG A 134 -27.22 -8.22 39.19
N TYR A 135 -25.97 -8.64 39.00
CA TYR A 135 -24.93 -7.88 38.34
C TYR A 135 -24.56 -8.54 37.02
N LEU A 136 -24.56 -7.75 35.95
CA LEU A 136 -24.11 -8.19 34.63
C LEU A 136 -22.84 -7.45 34.27
N ARG A 137 -21.81 -8.16 33.80
CA ARG A 137 -20.52 -7.60 33.41
C ARG A 137 -20.18 -7.98 31.98
N VAL A 138 -19.67 -7.03 31.21
CA VAL A 138 -19.08 -7.27 29.88
C VAL A 138 -17.64 -6.77 29.90
N GLY A 139 -16.69 -7.63 29.50
CA GLY A 139 -15.26 -7.34 29.57
C GLY A 139 -14.40 -8.49 29.04
N ASP A 140 -13.19 -8.64 29.58
CA ASP A 140 -12.20 -9.66 29.18
C ASP A 140 -12.04 -9.79 27.66
N ALA A 141 -11.91 -8.65 27.00
CA ALA A 141 -11.79 -8.61 25.56
C ALA A 141 -10.46 -9.26 25.10
N GLN A 142 -10.52 -10.03 24.02
CA GLN A 142 -9.35 -10.67 23.40
C GLN A 142 -9.37 -10.45 21.89
N GLY A 143 -8.21 -10.17 21.31
CA GLY A 143 -8.08 -9.82 19.90
C GLY A 143 -6.78 -9.07 19.65
N ASP A 144 -6.87 -7.91 19.02
CA ASP A 144 -5.70 -7.12 18.58
C ASP A 144 -5.36 -5.93 19.51
N ASN A 145 -5.95 -5.90 20.71
CA ASN A 145 -5.87 -4.81 21.69
C ASN A 145 -6.59 -3.51 21.27
N ALA A 146 -7.45 -3.54 20.26
CA ALA A 146 -8.30 -2.42 19.85
C ALA A 146 -9.79 -2.68 20.21
N TYR A 147 -10.09 -2.75 21.50
CA TYR A 147 -11.39 -3.19 21.98
C TYR A 147 -12.44 -2.07 22.07
N SER A 148 -13.64 -2.30 21.53
CA SER A 148 -14.75 -1.37 21.70
C SER A 148 -16.13 -2.04 21.76
N LEU A 149 -17.06 -1.37 22.44
CA LEU A 149 -18.46 -1.76 22.50
C LEU A 149 -19.33 -0.62 21.94
N GLY A 150 -20.28 -0.98 21.08
CA GLY A 150 -21.25 -0.07 20.49
C GLY A 150 -22.55 -0.03 21.28
N GLU A 151 -23.11 -1.20 21.58
CA GLU A 151 -24.37 -1.35 22.31
C GLU A 151 -24.45 -2.74 22.94
N VAL A 152 -25.00 -2.85 24.15
CA VAL A 152 -25.28 -4.09 24.87
C VAL A 152 -26.71 -4.04 25.40
N GLN A 153 -27.48 -5.08 25.11
CA GLN A 153 -28.85 -5.21 25.59
C GLN A 153 -29.05 -6.58 26.23
N ALA A 154 -29.79 -6.62 27.33
CA ALA A 154 -30.09 -7.84 28.06
C ALA A 154 -31.58 -7.92 28.32
N PHE A 155 -32.16 -9.11 28.17
CA PHE A 155 -33.60 -9.33 28.28
C PHE A 155 -33.90 -10.56 29.12
N CYS A 156 -34.90 -10.46 29.99
CA CYS A 156 -35.47 -11.62 30.65
C CYS A 156 -36.46 -12.35 29.75
N GLN A 157 -37.37 -11.61 29.11
CA GLN A 157 -38.30 -12.13 28.10
C GLN A 157 -37.67 -11.98 26.72
N HIS A 158 -37.67 -13.04 25.90
CA HIS A 158 -37.21 -12.92 24.52
C HIS A 158 -38.09 -11.91 23.75
N PRO A 159 -37.54 -10.84 23.15
CA PRO A 159 -38.32 -9.85 22.42
C PRO A 159 -39.04 -10.44 21.20
N ALA A 160 -40.25 -9.98 20.89
CA ALA A 160 -41.02 -10.42 19.72
C ALA A 160 -40.33 -10.11 18.37
N THR A 161 -39.46 -9.11 18.33
CA THR A 161 -38.65 -8.76 17.16
C THR A 161 -37.17 -8.97 17.52
N TRP A 162 -36.48 -9.83 16.76
CA TRP A 162 -35.08 -10.19 17.03
C TRP A 162 -34.24 -10.08 15.75
N PRO A 163 -33.21 -9.20 15.71
CA PRO A 163 -32.74 -8.32 16.78
C PRO A 163 -33.75 -7.22 17.16
N PRO A 164 -33.73 -6.75 18.43
CA PRO A 164 -34.58 -5.66 18.88
C PRO A 164 -34.28 -4.36 18.12
N PRO A 165 -35.30 -3.53 17.82
CA PRO A 165 -35.09 -2.26 17.15
C PRO A 165 -34.29 -1.29 18.05
N MET A 166 -33.29 -0.64 17.47
CA MET A 166 -32.47 0.38 18.11
C MET A 166 -32.06 1.43 17.07
N GLU A 167 -31.73 2.63 17.52
CA GLU A 167 -31.31 3.69 16.61
C GLU A 167 -29.95 3.31 16.01
N ARG A 168 -29.84 3.36 14.67
CA ARG A 168 -28.59 3.13 13.95
C ARG A 168 -28.05 4.44 13.40
N LYS A 169 -26.76 4.71 13.65
CA LYS A 169 -26.07 5.93 13.18
C LYS A 169 -24.66 5.59 12.70
N THR A 170 -24.20 6.27 11.65
CA THR A 170 -22.82 6.16 11.18
C THR A 170 -21.87 6.91 12.13
N GLY A 171 -20.90 6.20 12.69
CA GLY A 171 -19.88 6.77 13.57
C GLY A 171 -18.87 7.63 12.82
N THR A 172 -18.46 8.73 13.45
CA THR A 172 -17.37 9.60 12.98
C THR A 172 -16.14 9.41 13.87
N LEU A 173 -14.95 9.44 13.27
CA LEU A 173 -13.69 9.33 14.01
C LEU A 173 -13.51 10.54 14.96
N PRO A 174 -12.93 10.35 16.17
CA PRO A 174 -12.63 11.45 17.08
C PRO A 174 -11.79 12.54 16.40
N LYS A 175 -12.20 13.81 16.51
CA LYS A 175 -11.53 14.97 15.87
C LYS A 175 -10.03 15.10 16.17
N THR A 176 -9.54 14.49 17.26
CA THR A 176 -8.13 14.53 17.68
C THR A 176 -7.28 13.38 17.14
N GLU A 177 -7.87 12.32 16.58
CA GLU A 177 -7.16 11.20 16.00
C GLU A 177 -7.48 11.08 14.51
N THR A 178 -6.85 11.94 13.70
CA THR A 178 -6.76 11.66 12.27
C THR A 178 -6.07 10.33 12.07
N SER A 179 -6.68 9.41 11.31
CA SER A 179 -6.08 8.10 11.04
C SER A 179 -4.65 8.26 10.53
N ARG A 180 -3.76 7.30 10.83
CA ARG A 180 -2.37 7.39 10.38
C ARG A 180 -2.27 7.61 8.87
N LYS A 181 -3.15 6.97 8.09
CA LYS A 181 -3.25 7.17 6.64
C LYS A 181 -3.45 8.64 6.28
N VAL A 182 -4.34 9.34 7.00
CA VAL A 182 -4.60 10.76 6.77
C VAL A 182 -3.38 11.61 7.14
N ARG A 183 -2.78 11.38 8.31
CA ARG A 183 -1.57 12.14 8.74
C ARG A 183 -0.40 11.95 7.78
N MET A 184 -0.18 10.73 7.28
CA MET A 184 0.88 10.45 6.30
C MET A 184 0.65 11.19 5.00
N SER A 185 -0.59 11.20 4.50
CA SER A 185 -0.95 11.92 3.28
C SER A 185 -0.78 13.43 3.45
N GLN A 186 -1.28 14.01 4.55
CA GLN A 186 -1.08 15.42 4.88
C GLN A 186 0.41 15.77 4.98
N GLY A 187 1.21 14.93 5.65
CA GLY A 187 2.65 15.14 5.74
C GLY A 187 3.36 15.11 4.39
N LYS A 188 2.96 14.20 3.50
CA LYS A 188 3.48 14.13 2.12
C LYS A 188 3.07 15.36 1.31
N MET A 189 1.84 15.83 1.48
CA MET A 189 1.32 17.02 0.82
C MET A 189 2.08 18.28 1.26
N VAL A 190 2.30 18.45 2.57
CA VAL A 190 3.10 19.56 3.12
C VAL A 190 4.53 19.51 2.60
N LEU A 191 5.17 18.34 2.57
CA LEU A 191 6.51 18.25 1.96
C LEU A 191 6.46 18.58 0.46
N GLY A 192 5.47 18.08 -0.28
CA GLY A 192 5.31 18.39 -1.70
C GLY A 192 5.21 19.90 -1.96
N ILE A 193 4.47 20.62 -1.12
CA ILE A 193 4.33 22.08 -1.18
C ILE A 193 5.64 22.77 -0.80
N LEU A 194 6.18 22.51 0.40
CA LEU A 194 7.38 23.18 0.90
C LEU A 194 8.61 22.90 0.03
N GLY A 195 8.85 21.62 -0.29
CA GLY A 195 9.96 21.19 -1.12
C GLY A 195 9.79 21.63 -2.58
N GLY A 196 8.55 21.64 -3.08
CA GLY A 196 8.23 22.15 -4.40
C GLY A 196 8.47 23.66 -4.54
N LEU A 197 7.99 24.46 -3.59
CA LEU A 197 8.23 25.90 -3.55
C LEU A 197 9.71 26.22 -3.38
N ALA A 198 10.43 25.49 -2.52
CA ALA A 198 11.88 25.60 -2.37
C ALA A 198 12.60 25.34 -3.70
N PHE A 199 12.25 24.24 -4.38
CA PHE A 199 12.83 23.90 -5.68
C PHE A 199 12.51 24.96 -6.75
N LEU A 200 11.26 25.39 -6.85
CA LEU A 200 10.84 26.41 -7.81
C LEU A 200 11.55 27.74 -7.55
N GLY A 201 11.73 28.11 -6.27
CA GLY A 201 12.54 29.25 -5.86
C GLY A 201 13.99 29.15 -6.34
N LEU A 202 14.67 28.01 -6.09
CA LEU A 202 16.04 27.76 -6.60
C LEU A 202 16.09 27.83 -8.13
N PHE A 203 15.07 27.30 -8.80
CA PHE A 203 14.98 27.30 -10.25
C PHE A 203 14.80 28.71 -10.85
N LEU A 204 14.05 29.58 -10.16
CA LEU A 204 13.81 30.97 -10.58
C LEU A 204 14.93 31.94 -10.16
N ALA A 205 15.59 31.71 -9.01
CA ALA A 205 16.69 32.53 -8.49
C ALA A 205 17.80 32.70 -9.52
N ARG A 206 18.18 31.59 -10.16
CA ARG A 206 19.18 31.57 -11.23
C ARG A 206 18.82 32.43 -12.44
N ARG A 207 17.53 32.70 -12.67
CA ARG A 207 17.04 33.48 -13.81
C ARG A 207 17.06 34.99 -13.57
N ARG A 208 17.08 35.44 -12.31
CA ARG A 208 16.87 36.86 -11.96
C ARG A 208 18.07 37.54 -11.31
N GLU A 209 19.16 36.81 -11.04
CA GLU A 209 20.31 37.31 -10.25
C GLU A 209 19.87 37.99 -8.93
N ASP A 210 18.79 37.48 -8.32
CA ASP A 210 18.11 38.10 -7.19
C ASP A 210 18.69 37.57 -5.87
N ALA A 211 19.43 38.44 -5.17
CA ALA A 211 20.09 38.13 -3.91
C ALA A 211 19.11 37.67 -2.79
N MET A 212 17.83 38.04 -2.87
CA MET A 212 16.82 37.60 -1.89
C MET A 212 16.44 36.14 -2.12
N LEU A 213 16.33 35.70 -3.37
CA LEU A 213 16.03 34.31 -3.71
C LEU A 213 17.21 33.37 -3.39
N ASP A 214 18.44 33.86 -3.45
CA ASP A 214 19.65 33.13 -3.02
C ASP A 214 19.68 32.82 -1.52
N LEU A 215 18.96 33.60 -0.68
CA LEU A 215 18.85 33.37 0.76
C LEU A 215 17.62 32.51 1.12
N ILE A 216 16.47 32.79 0.51
CA ILE A 216 15.20 32.11 0.82
C ILE A 216 15.24 30.64 0.44
N ALA A 217 15.86 30.32 -0.70
CA ALA A 217 15.76 28.99 -1.27
C ALA A 217 16.56 27.91 -0.50
N PRO A 218 17.77 28.18 0.02
CA PRO A 218 18.45 27.28 0.96
C PRO A 218 17.71 27.14 2.31
N ALA A 219 17.13 28.22 2.83
CA ALA A 219 16.34 28.16 4.05
C ALA A 219 15.08 27.28 3.88
N ALA A 220 14.45 27.33 2.71
CA ALA A 220 13.30 26.48 2.38
C ALA A 220 13.69 24.99 2.20
N GLY A 221 14.89 24.72 1.64
CA GLY A 221 15.46 23.37 1.61
C GLY A 221 15.71 22.80 3.02
N ALA A 222 16.30 23.60 3.90
CA ALA A 222 16.47 23.23 5.31
C ALA A 222 15.13 23.03 6.03
N GLY A 223 14.16 23.93 5.82
CA GLY A 223 12.81 23.82 6.37
C GLY A 223 12.10 22.53 5.96
N SER A 224 12.27 22.10 4.70
CA SER A 224 11.71 20.84 4.19
C SER A 224 12.31 19.62 4.89
N LEU A 225 13.64 19.61 5.12
CA LEU A 225 14.31 18.53 5.83
C LEU A 225 13.95 18.51 7.33
N LEU A 226 13.88 19.69 7.96
CA LEU A 226 13.43 19.85 9.35
C LEU A 226 12.02 19.33 9.55
N TYR A 227 11.11 19.66 8.62
CA TYR A 227 9.74 19.15 8.64
C TYR A 227 9.69 17.62 8.52
N ALA A 228 10.44 17.05 7.58
CA ALA A 228 10.53 15.59 7.42
C ALA A 228 11.07 14.93 8.71
N GLY A 229 12.09 15.50 9.33
CA GLY A 229 12.64 15.04 10.61
C GLY A 229 11.64 15.15 11.76
N TRP A 230 10.90 16.26 11.84
CA TRP A 230 9.83 16.45 12.82
C TRP A 230 8.74 15.38 12.66
N MET A 231 8.31 15.07 11.44
CA MET A 231 7.36 13.99 11.16
C MET A 231 7.87 12.62 11.62
N VAL A 232 9.16 12.31 11.42
CA VAL A 232 9.79 11.07 11.90
C VAL A 232 9.69 10.98 13.42
N VAL A 233 10.02 12.04 14.14
CA VAL A 233 9.93 12.08 15.62
C VAL A 233 8.49 11.93 16.07
N GLN A 234 7.55 12.62 15.42
CA GLN A 234 6.14 12.54 15.78
C GLN A 234 5.57 11.14 15.61
N GLU A 235 5.89 10.45 14.52
CA GLU A 235 5.43 9.07 14.33
C GLU A 235 6.19 8.07 15.20
N ALA A 236 7.43 8.34 15.58
CA ALA A 236 8.16 7.53 16.56
C ALA A 236 7.54 7.64 17.97
N ASN A 237 7.26 8.86 18.43
CA ASN A 237 6.65 9.10 19.75
C ASN A 237 5.26 8.47 19.89
N ARG A 238 4.48 8.42 18.80
CA ARG A 238 3.15 7.78 18.80
C ARG A 238 3.21 6.24 18.86
N ARG A 239 4.38 5.64 18.60
CA ARG A 239 4.57 4.19 18.61
C ARG A 239 5.12 3.67 19.92
N SER A 240 5.87 4.47 20.65
CA SER A 240 6.44 4.05 21.93
C SER A 240 5.34 3.96 22.98
N SER A 241 5.04 2.74 23.44
CA SER A 241 4.77 2.53 24.87
C SER A 241 5.99 3.06 25.64
N ALA A 242 5.78 3.66 26.81
CA ALA A 242 6.74 4.53 27.52
C ALA A 242 8.08 3.89 27.99
N SER A 243 8.53 2.76 27.41
CA SER A 243 9.65 1.96 27.94
C SER A 243 10.89 1.76 27.04
N ASP A 244 10.94 2.21 25.77
CA ASP A 244 12.05 1.77 24.90
C ASP A 244 13.13 2.84 24.67
N ALA A 245 14.37 2.52 25.09
CA ALA A 245 15.61 3.27 24.87
C ALA A 245 15.96 3.54 23.39
N PHE A 246 15.25 2.90 22.46
CA PHE A 246 15.34 3.05 21.00
C PHE A 246 14.93 4.46 20.47
N VAL A 247 14.33 5.29 21.33
CA VAL A 247 13.89 6.67 20.98
C VAL A 247 15.07 7.67 20.88
N TRP A 248 16.21 7.40 21.53
CA TRP A 248 17.32 8.35 21.59
C TRP A 248 18.15 8.42 20.29
N GLU A 249 18.33 7.30 19.58
CA GLU A 249 19.10 7.23 18.33
C GLU A 249 18.42 8.04 17.19
N LYS A 250 17.07 8.11 17.21
CA LYS A 250 16.28 8.86 16.21
C LYS A 250 16.18 10.36 16.47
N ARG A 251 16.30 10.79 17.74
CA ARG A 251 16.46 12.23 18.08
C ARG A 251 17.78 12.78 17.53
N GLY A 252 18.82 11.95 17.44
CA GLY A 252 20.10 12.29 16.82
C GLY A 252 20.00 12.75 15.37
N LEU A 253 19.09 12.19 14.56
CA LEU A 253 18.89 12.60 13.16
C LEU A 253 18.20 13.97 13.03
N VAL A 254 17.25 14.29 13.92
CA VAL A 254 16.63 15.61 13.96
C VAL A 254 17.61 16.65 14.49
N ILE A 255 18.39 16.30 15.51
CA ILE A 255 19.45 17.15 16.05
C ILE A 255 20.54 17.37 14.99
N ALA A 256 20.97 16.35 14.25
CA ALA A 256 21.91 16.49 13.14
C ALA A 256 21.35 17.33 11.99
N GLY A 257 20.05 17.20 11.67
CA GLY A 257 19.36 18.06 10.69
C GLY A 257 19.24 19.51 11.13
N VAL A 258 18.95 19.76 12.41
CA VAL A 258 18.92 21.10 13.04
C VAL A 258 20.32 21.71 13.07
N ILE A 259 21.35 20.94 13.44
CA ILE A 259 22.75 21.39 13.45
C ILE A 259 23.21 21.67 12.01
N ALA A 260 22.92 20.80 11.04
CA ALA A 260 23.28 21.03 9.64
C ALA A 260 22.56 22.24 9.05
N GLY A 261 21.28 22.45 9.38
CA GLY A 261 20.51 23.63 8.99
C GLY A 261 21.04 24.92 9.63
N ALA A 262 21.35 24.90 10.94
CA ALA A 262 21.92 26.02 11.67
C ALA A 262 23.34 26.37 11.20
N VAL A 263 24.18 25.37 10.93
CA VAL A 263 25.52 25.53 10.35
C VAL A 263 25.42 26.07 8.93
N GLY A 264 24.47 25.59 8.12
CA GLY A 264 24.20 26.12 6.78
C GLY A 264 23.79 27.61 6.82
N LEU A 265 22.88 27.98 7.73
CA LEU A 265 22.46 29.37 7.94
C LEU A 265 23.58 30.27 8.46
N LEU A 266 24.44 29.78 9.35
CA LEU A 266 25.59 30.52 9.90
C LEU A 266 26.70 30.71 8.86
N ILE A 267 26.95 29.72 7.99
CA ILE A 267 27.90 29.82 6.89
C ILE A 267 27.39 30.83 5.84
N VAL A 268 26.11 30.76 5.47
CA VAL A 268 25.49 31.71 4.51
C VAL A 268 25.49 33.13 5.07
N LYS A 269 25.10 33.33 6.34
CA LYS A 269 25.08 34.65 7.01
C LYS A 269 26.47 35.31 7.07
N ARG A 270 27.54 34.51 7.23
CA ARG A 270 28.91 35.03 7.42
C ARG A 270 29.66 35.28 6.10
N TRP A 271 29.13 34.84 4.95
CA TRP A 271 29.87 34.77 3.66
C TRP A 271 29.16 35.42 2.46
N LEU A 272 28.24 36.35 2.73
CA LEU A 272 27.62 37.18 1.69
C LEU A 272 28.68 38.10 1.05
N GLY A 273 29.07 37.76 -0.19
CA GLY A 273 29.94 38.59 -1.03
C GLY A 273 30.68 37.90 -2.19
N LYS A 274 30.72 36.57 -2.27
CA LYS A 274 31.50 35.86 -3.34
C LYS A 274 30.67 34.79 -4.09
N LYS A 275 30.64 34.87 -5.43
CA LYS A 275 29.96 33.94 -6.38
C LYS A 275 30.18 32.42 -6.16
N PRO A 276 31.32 31.92 -5.63
CA PRO A 276 31.50 30.50 -5.32
C PRO A 276 30.56 29.97 -4.21
N VAL A 277 30.14 30.84 -3.28
CA VAL A 277 29.36 30.44 -2.09
C VAL A 277 27.90 30.16 -2.42
N ALA A 278 27.28 30.92 -3.34
CA ALA A 278 25.91 30.69 -3.81
C ALA A 278 25.72 29.29 -4.45
N ARG A 279 26.73 28.82 -5.21
CA ARG A 279 26.68 27.46 -5.81
C ARG A 279 26.77 26.36 -4.76
N VAL A 280 27.53 26.56 -3.69
CA VAL A 280 27.63 25.60 -2.58
C VAL A 280 26.31 25.56 -1.80
N ALA A 281 25.73 26.73 -1.50
CA ALA A 281 24.44 26.84 -0.81
C ALA A 281 23.31 26.18 -1.62
N GLU A 282 23.24 26.42 -2.94
CA GLU A 282 22.29 25.75 -3.82
C GLU A 282 22.46 24.22 -3.80
N ARG A 283 23.69 23.71 -3.94
CA ARG A 283 23.95 22.28 -3.88
C ARG A 283 23.53 21.68 -2.53
N GLY A 284 23.80 22.39 -1.44
CA GLY A 284 23.34 22.02 -0.09
C GLY A 284 21.81 21.93 -0.02
N ALA A 285 21.11 22.95 -0.51
CA ALA A 285 19.65 23.00 -0.55
C ALA A 285 19.04 21.85 -1.37
N LEU A 286 19.57 21.59 -2.56
CA LEU A 286 19.13 20.47 -3.41
C LEU A 286 19.37 19.12 -2.74
N SER A 287 20.49 18.97 -2.02
CA SER A 287 20.81 17.74 -1.27
C SER A 287 19.85 17.54 -0.10
N MET A 288 19.51 18.62 0.61
CA MET A 288 18.49 18.58 1.67
C MET A 288 17.10 18.20 1.13
N LEU A 289 16.73 18.69 -0.06
CA LEU A 289 15.48 18.30 -0.73
C LEU A 289 15.46 16.81 -1.12
N ILE A 290 16.59 16.28 -1.60
CA ILE A 290 16.73 14.84 -1.87
C ILE A 290 16.53 14.03 -0.58
N LEU A 291 17.21 14.42 0.50
CA LEU A 291 17.07 13.74 1.79
C LEU A 291 15.64 13.81 2.34
N ALA A 292 15.01 15.00 2.27
CA ALA A 292 13.64 15.18 2.71
C ALA A 292 12.65 14.31 1.92
N GLY A 293 12.77 14.29 0.58
CA GLY A 293 11.93 13.43 -0.27
C GLY A 293 12.15 11.94 -0.01
N ALA A 294 13.39 11.50 0.24
CA ALA A 294 13.70 10.11 0.57
C ALA A 294 13.07 9.68 1.90
N VAL A 295 13.18 10.52 2.94
CA VAL A 295 12.56 10.28 4.26
C VAL A 295 11.03 10.25 4.15
N THR A 296 10.46 11.12 3.33
CA THR A 296 9.02 11.16 3.10
C THR A 296 8.50 9.96 2.30
N TRP A 297 9.28 9.46 1.33
CA TRP A 297 8.90 8.28 0.59
C TRP A 297 8.68 7.09 1.53
N VAL A 298 9.63 6.79 2.42
CA VAL A 298 9.56 5.70 3.45
C VAL A 298 8.52 5.95 4.56
N ASN A 299 7.55 6.82 4.28
CA ASN A 299 6.49 7.24 5.18
C ASN A 299 7.05 7.74 6.52
N PHE A 300 8.11 8.56 6.49
CA PHE A 300 8.74 9.13 7.70
C PHE A 300 9.24 8.04 8.67
N GLY A 301 9.82 6.97 8.14
CA GLY A 301 10.32 5.83 8.91
C GLY A 301 9.21 4.91 9.42
N THR A 302 8.00 5.02 8.85
CA THR A 302 6.87 4.21 9.27
C THR A 302 6.60 2.98 8.40
N PHE A 303 7.11 2.96 7.16
CA PHE A 303 7.06 1.81 6.25
C PHE A 303 5.64 1.20 6.13
N HIS A 304 5.50 -0.13 6.22
CA HIS A 304 4.23 -0.87 6.29
C HIS A 304 3.80 -1.08 7.74
N GLY A 305 3.23 -0.07 8.40
CA GLY A 305 2.80 -0.23 9.80
C GLY A 305 3.94 -0.06 10.81
N SER A 306 5.05 -0.74 10.58
CA SER A 306 6.32 -0.73 11.33
C SER A 306 7.38 -1.57 10.63
N ARG A 307 6.97 -2.44 9.70
CA ARG A 307 7.82 -3.39 8.99
C ARG A 307 8.33 -2.77 7.71
N VAL A 308 9.62 -2.96 7.46
CA VAL A 308 10.25 -2.61 6.17
C VAL A 308 9.77 -3.58 5.10
N VAL A 309 9.72 -4.88 5.40
CA VAL A 309 9.34 -5.92 4.43
C VAL A 309 7.83 -5.94 4.20
N HIS A 310 7.45 -5.98 2.92
CA HIS A 310 6.10 -6.21 2.45
C HIS A 310 5.88 -7.70 2.22
N TYR A 311 5.48 -8.44 3.27
CA TYR A 311 5.38 -9.90 3.21
C TYR A 311 4.34 -10.42 2.20
N TRP A 312 3.25 -9.68 1.94
CA TRP A 312 2.27 -10.06 0.93
C TRP A 312 2.86 -10.11 -0.47
N ASP A 313 3.58 -9.06 -0.89
CA ASP A 313 4.23 -9.09 -2.19
C ASP A 313 5.43 -10.03 -2.22
N SER A 314 6.21 -10.02 -1.14
CA SER A 314 7.36 -10.90 -1.01
C SER A 314 6.98 -12.36 -1.11
N PHE A 315 5.81 -12.78 -0.60
CA PHE A 315 5.30 -14.14 -0.79
C PHE A 315 5.21 -14.48 -2.27
N HIS A 316 4.55 -13.65 -3.08
CA HIS A 316 4.37 -13.92 -4.51
C HIS A 316 5.69 -14.04 -5.25
N TYR A 317 6.62 -13.11 -5.02
CA TYR A 317 7.87 -13.07 -5.78
C TYR A 317 8.96 -13.99 -5.21
N TYR A 318 8.99 -14.24 -3.90
CA TYR A 318 9.90 -15.21 -3.29
C TYR A 318 9.42 -16.64 -3.56
N MET A 319 8.18 -16.98 -3.19
CA MET A 319 7.65 -18.34 -3.37
C MET A 319 7.50 -18.68 -4.86
N GLY A 320 6.91 -17.75 -5.63
CA GLY A 320 6.67 -17.96 -7.06
C GLY A 320 7.95 -18.17 -7.86
N SER A 321 9.05 -17.49 -7.50
CA SER A 321 10.34 -17.69 -8.18
C SER A 321 11.14 -18.87 -7.64
N LYS A 322 11.15 -19.07 -6.32
CA LYS A 322 11.87 -20.17 -5.67
C LYS A 322 11.36 -21.52 -6.15
N TYR A 323 10.04 -21.66 -6.26
CA TYR A 323 9.33 -22.89 -6.60
C TYR A 323 8.67 -22.84 -7.99
N PHE A 324 9.24 -22.04 -8.91
CA PHE A 324 8.66 -21.86 -10.24
C PHE A 324 8.61 -23.17 -11.05
N LYS A 325 9.59 -24.07 -10.86
CA LYS A 325 9.65 -25.35 -11.57
C LYS A 325 8.44 -26.23 -11.23
N GLU A 326 8.02 -26.21 -9.98
CA GLU A 326 6.96 -27.06 -9.45
C GLU A 326 5.57 -26.40 -9.58
N THR A 327 5.50 -25.08 -9.37
CA THR A 327 4.22 -24.36 -9.33
C THR A 327 3.84 -23.69 -10.64
N ARG A 328 4.79 -23.41 -11.53
CA ARG A 328 4.58 -22.60 -12.75
C ARG A 328 3.80 -21.31 -12.42
N TYR A 329 3.10 -20.73 -13.38
CA TYR A 329 2.30 -19.51 -13.15
C TYR A 329 0.96 -19.77 -12.43
N THR A 330 0.50 -21.01 -12.32
CA THR A 330 -0.88 -21.35 -11.93
C THR A 330 -0.98 -22.12 -10.61
N GLY A 331 0.09 -22.76 -10.15
CA GLY A 331 0.07 -23.67 -9.01
C GLY A 331 0.29 -23.01 -7.65
N LEU A 332 0.76 -21.75 -7.59
CA LEU A 332 1.20 -21.13 -6.34
C LEU A 332 0.12 -21.20 -5.23
N TYR A 333 -1.08 -20.71 -5.51
CA TYR A 333 -2.16 -20.69 -4.50
C TYR A 333 -2.73 -22.06 -4.19
N HIS A 334 -2.95 -22.88 -5.22
CA HIS A 334 -3.45 -24.24 -5.06
C HIS A 334 -2.51 -25.06 -4.19
N CYS A 335 -1.22 -25.09 -4.51
CA CYS A 335 -0.23 -25.85 -3.75
C CYS A 335 0.04 -25.26 -2.36
N SER A 336 -0.01 -23.94 -2.20
CA SER A 336 0.03 -23.34 -0.85
C SER A 336 -1.17 -23.76 0.01
N ALA A 337 -2.36 -23.88 -0.56
CA ALA A 337 -3.54 -24.37 0.15
C ALA A 337 -3.41 -25.86 0.53
N ILE A 338 -2.88 -26.70 -0.37
CA ILE A 338 -2.56 -28.11 -0.07
C ILE A 338 -1.49 -28.22 1.02
N GLY A 339 -0.46 -27.37 1.00
CA GLY A 339 0.56 -27.34 2.05
C GLY A 339 -0.01 -27.01 3.44
N GLU A 340 -1.01 -26.12 3.52
CA GLU A 340 -1.72 -25.84 4.77
C GLU A 340 -2.64 -27.00 5.21
N LEU A 341 -3.22 -27.72 4.25
CA LEU A 341 -4.01 -28.92 4.53
C LEU A 341 -3.12 -30.02 5.14
N ASP A 342 -1.92 -30.21 4.59
CA ASP A 342 -0.91 -31.15 5.11
C ASP A 342 -0.39 -30.74 6.50
N ASP A 343 -0.49 -29.46 6.86
CA ASP A 343 -0.23 -28.95 8.22
C ASP A 343 -1.42 -29.19 9.19
N GLY A 344 -2.54 -29.72 8.70
CA GLY A 344 -3.74 -30.02 9.48
C GLY A 344 -4.70 -28.85 9.68
N ARG A 345 -4.67 -27.85 8.80
CA ARG A 345 -5.49 -26.63 8.93
C ARG A 345 -6.83 -26.69 8.21
N ARG A 346 -7.40 -27.88 8.00
CA ARG A 346 -8.63 -28.09 7.22
C ARG A 346 -9.79 -27.20 7.67
N ASP A 347 -9.96 -27.02 8.99
CA ASP A 347 -11.03 -26.19 9.54
C ASP A 347 -10.96 -24.71 9.14
N GLU A 348 -9.77 -24.22 8.77
CA GLU A 348 -9.59 -22.83 8.34
C GLU A 348 -10.10 -22.57 6.92
N PHE A 349 -10.50 -23.62 6.18
CA PHE A 349 -10.97 -23.50 4.78
C PHE A 349 -12.49 -23.41 4.64
N LYS A 350 -13.27 -23.59 5.71
CA LYS A 350 -14.75 -23.60 5.67
C LYS A 350 -15.32 -22.34 5.00
N ASP A 351 -14.83 -21.18 5.41
CA ASP A 351 -15.29 -19.88 4.90
C ASP A 351 -14.24 -19.17 4.03
N ARG A 352 -13.18 -19.87 3.61
CA ARG A 352 -12.07 -19.26 2.89
C ARG A 352 -12.34 -19.20 1.40
N GLN A 353 -12.13 -18.01 0.83
CA GLN A 353 -12.09 -17.80 -0.60
C GLN A 353 -10.68 -18.08 -1.15
N LEU A 354 -10.62 -18.69 -2.33
CA LEU A 354 -9.37 -19.02 -3.03
C LEU A 354 -9.53 -18.67 -4.51
N ARG A 355 -8.56 -17.92 -5.06
CA ARG A 355 -8.52 -17.68 -6.50
C ARG A 355 -7.84 -18.84 -7.22
N ASP A 356 -8.53 -19.41 -8.18
CA ASP A 356 -7.92 -20.34 -9.12
C ASP A 356 -7.06 -19.56 -10.13
N LEU A 357 -5.75 -19.74 -10.09
CA LEU A 357 -4.84 -19.01 -10.97
C LEU A 357 -4.84 -19.55 -12.42
N ARG A 358 -5.60 -20.59 -12.75
CA ARG A 358 -5.72 -21.05 -14.15
C ARG A 358 -6.63 -20.13 -14.96
N ASP A 359 -7.72 -19.65 -14.34
CA ASP A 359 -8.72 -18.79 -14.98
C ASP A 359 -9.01 -17.47 -14.22
N ASN A 360 -8.33 -17.24 -13.10
CA ASN A 360 -8.52 -16.12 -12.17
C ASN A 360 -9.93 -16.06 -11.54
N ARG A 361 -10.72 -17.14 -11.50
CA ARG A 361 -12.01 -17.14 -10.80
C ARG A 361 -11.80 -17.23 -9.29
N LEU A 362 -12.58 -16.45 -8.56
CA LEU A 362 -12.63 -16.49 -7.11
C LEU A 362 -13.82 -17.37 -6.71
N GLY A 363 -13.63 -18.21 -5.70
CA GLY A 363 -14.70 -19.03 -5.14
C GLY A 363 -14.28 -19.75 -3.86
N PRO A 364 -15.16 -20.60 -3.30
CA PRO A 364 -14.87 -21.38 -2.11
C PRO A 364 -13.61 -22.23 -2.27
N ALA A 365 -12.79 -22.32 -1.22
CA ALA A 365 -11.53 -23.04 -1.29
C ALA A 365 -11.71 -24.56 -1.28
N LEU A 366 -12.65 -25.10 -0.50
CA LEU A 366 -12.81 -26.56 -0.29
C LEU A 366 -12.94 -27.38 -1.58
N PRO A 367 -13.80 -27.01 -2.57
CA PRO A 367 -13.91 -27.76 -3.82
C PRO A 367 -12.60 -27.76 -4.62
N GLN A 368 -11.80 -26.70 -4.51
CA GLN A 368 -10.52 -26.60 -5.21
C GLN A 368 -9.47 -27.55 -4.61
N LEU A 369 -9.61 -27.94 -3.33
CA LEU A 369 -8.69 -28.85 -2.64
C LEU A 369 -8.90 -30.32 -2.99
N GLU A 370 -9.79 -30.69 -3.91
CA GLU A 370 -9.94 -32.09 -4.33
C GLU A 370 -8.72 -32.58 -5.13
N ARG A 371 -8.03 -31.65 -5.81
CA ARG A 371 -6.88 -31.92 -6.70
C ARG A 371 -5.54 -31.90 -5.96
N GLN A 372 -5.45 -32.61 -4.83
CA GLN A 372 -4.27 -32.56 -3.93
C GLN A 372 -3.03 -33.20 -4.55
N GLU A 373 -3.22 -34.26 -5.32
CA GLU A 373 -2.13 -35.06 -5.89
C GLU A 373 -1.32 -34.27 -6.92
N GLU A 374 -1.95 -33.36 -7.68
CA GLU A 374 -1.27 -32.50 -8.66
C GLU A 374 -0.08 -31.74 -8.02
N CYS A 375 -0.27 -31.23 -6.80
CA CYS A 375 0.78 -30.51 -6.08
C CYS A 375 1.82 -31.44 -5.48
N ARG A 376 1.44 -32.59 -4.94
CA ARG A 376 2.40 -33.51 -4.32
C ARG A 376 3.31 -34.17 -5.35
N GLN A 377 2.78 -34.50 -6.53
CA GLN A 377 3.55 -35.11 -7.62
C GLN A 377 4.53 -34.13 -8.29
N ALA A 378 4.22 -32.83 -8.28
CA ALA A 378 5.09 -31.81 -8.87
C ALA A 378 6.36 -31.52 -8.04
N PHE A 379 6.41 -31.92 -6.76
CA PHE A 379 7.52 -31.66 -5.86
C PHE A 379 8.23 -32.95 -5.46
N SER A 380 9.57 -32.91 -5.40
CA SER A 380 10.31 -33.91 -4.62
C SER A 380 10.03 -33.75 -3.12
N PRO A 381 10.15 -34.81 -2.30
CA PRO A 381 9.86 -34.74 -0.86
C PRO A 381 10.56 -33.59 -0.12
N GLU A 382 11.86 -33.36 -0.40
CA GLU A 382 12.64 -32.30 0.23
C GLU A 382 12.17 -30.90 -0.19
N ARG A 383 11.78 -30.74 -1.46
CA ARG A 383 11.25 -29.48 -1.99
C ARG A 383 9.88 -29.18 -1.43
N TRP A 384 9.03 -30.20 -1.25
CA TRP A 384 7.74 -30.06 -0.58
C TRP A 384 7.91 -29.64 0.89
N ALA A 385 8.86 -30.26 1.61
CA ALA A 385 9.17 -29.90 2.98
C ALA A 385 9.67 -28.43 3.11
N ALA A 386 10.56 -28.01 2.21
CA ALA A 386 11.01 -26.61 2.15
C ALA A 386 9.88 -25.64 1.82
N PHE A 387 9.02 -25.98 0.86
CA PHE A 387 7.88 -25.17 0.47
C PHE A 387 6.95 -24.94 1.66
N ARG A 388 6.54 -26.02 2.34
CA ARG A 388 5.68 -25.95 3.53
C ARG A 388 6.30 -25.13 4.66
N GLU A 389 7.61 -25.23 4.86
CA GLU A 389 8.27 -24.43 5.88
C GLU A 389 8.25 -22.93 5.55
N ASP A 390 8.53 -22.54 4.30
CA ASP A 390 8.41 -21.14 3.90
C ASP A 390 6.96 -20.63 4.07
N LEU A 391 5.94 -21.47 3.80
CA LEU A 391 4.54 -21.10 4.07
C LEU A 391 4.31 -20.76 5.55
N ARG A 392 4.86 -21.56 6.47
CA ARG A 392 4.73 -21.30 7.91
C ARG A 392 5.38 -20.00 8.31
N LEU A 393 6.55 -19.69 7.77
CA LEU A 393 7.29 -18.46 8.04
C LEU A 393 6.53 -17.23 7.50
N PHE A 394 6.06 -17.26 6.25
CA PHE A 394 5.24 -16.16 5.72
C PHE A 394 3.93 -16.00 6.49
N ARG A 395 3.24 -17.10 6.76
CA ARG A 395 1.98 -17.08 7.53
C ARG A 395 2.18 -16.54 8.94
N HIS A 396 3.29 -16.86 9.60
CA HIS A 396 3.65 -16.30 10.90
C HIS A 396 3.71 -14.77 10.85
N HIS A 397 4.43 -14.20 9.88
CA HIS A 397 4.52 -12.74 9.75
C HIS A 397 3.21 -12.11 9.33
N MET A 398 2.45 -12.75 8.44
CA MET A 398 1.22 -12.16 7.91
C MET A 398 0.04 -12.25 8.89
N GLY A 399 0.02 -13.26 9.76
CA GLY A 399 -1.14 -13.56 10.59
C GLY A 399 -2.31 -14.15 9.78
N LYS A 400 -3.23 -14.84 10.46
CA LYS A 400 -4.29 -15.64 9.83
C LYS A 400 -5.16 -14.85 8.83
N SER A 401 -5.62 -13.66 9.22
CA SER A 401 -6.54 -12.86 8.40
C SER A 401 -5.90 -12.34 7.11
N TRP A 402 -4.71 -11.71 7.22
CA TRP A 402 -4.01 -11.17 6.05
C TRP A 402 -3.49 -12.30 5.15
N TRP A 403 -3.04 -13.41 5.74
CA TRP A 403 -2.68 -14.63 5.01
C TRP A 403 -3.85 -15.17 4.19
N ALA A 404 -5.04 -15.32 4.76
CA ALA A 404 -6.20 -15.83 4.03
C ALA A 404 -6.60 -14.92 2.86
N LYS A 405 -6.61 -13.60 3.07
CA LYS A 405 -6.95 -12.61 2.02
C LYS A 405 -5.99 -12.60 0.84
N MET A 406 -4.72 -12.95 1.06
CA MET A 406 -3.68 -12.95 0.01
C MET A 406 -4.01 -13.89 -1.15
N PHE A 407 -4.70 -14.99 -0.89
CA PHE A 407 -5.13 -15.97 -1.89
C PHE A 407 -6.25 -15.46 -2.82
N MET A 408 -6.77 -14.27 -2.57
CA MET A 408 -7.72 -13.58 -3.44
C MET A 408 -7.01 -12.66 -4.45
N ASP A 409 -5.69 -12.49 -4.37
CA ASP A 409 -4.93 -11.66 -5.31
C ASP A 409 -4.66 -12.43 -6.63
N HIS A 410 -3.81 -11.91 -7.51
CA HIS A 410 -3.60 -12.42 -8.86
C HIS A 410 -2.39 -13.35 -8.99
N GLY A 411 -1.79 -13.78 -7.88
CA GLY A 411 -0.69 -14.75 -7.90
C GLY A 411 0.62 -14.19 -8.46
N TYR A 412 1.44 -15.08 -9.00
CA TYR A 412 2.76 -14.77 -9.53
C TYR A 412 2.70 -14.41 -11.01
N ASN A 413 3.34 -13.30 -11.40
CA ASN A 413 3.27 -12.78 -12.77
C ASN A 413 4.59 -12.17 -13.28
N ALA A 414 5.73 -12.59 -12.73
CA ALA A 414 7.01 -12.09 -13.20
C ALA A 414 7.37 -12.67 -14.57
N THR A 415 8.13 -11.92 -15.37
CA THR A 415 8.60 -12.38 -16.68
C THR A 415 9.67 -13.48 -16.53
N PRO A 416 9.91 -14.30 -17.57
CA PRO A 416 10.99 -15.28 -17.53
C PRO A 416 12.38 -14.68 -17.26
N VAL A 417 12.68 -13.52 -17.84
CA VAL A 417 13.95 -12.80 -17.62
C VAL A 417 14.08 -12.31 -16.17
N TRP A 418 12.98 -11.84 -15.57
CA TRP A 418 12.98 -11.51 -14.15
C TRP A 418 13.19 -12.77 -13.30
N ASN A 419 12.50 -13.86 -13.64
CA ASN A 419 12.52 -15.10 -12.87
C ASN A 419 13.90 -15.74 -12.82
N MET A 420 14.69 -15.63 -13.89
CA MET A 420 16.10 -16.06 -13.91
C MET A 420 16.88 -15.55 -12.69
N VAL A 421 16.74 -14.26 -12.36
CA VAL A 421 17.45 -13.66 -11.21
C VAL A 421 16.72 -13.96 -9.91
N GLY A 422 15.39 -13.85 -9.88
CA GLY A 422 14.57 -14.11 -8.69
C GLY A 422 14.78 -15.53 -8.13
N GLN A 423 14.72 -16.53 -9.02
CA GLN A 423 14.93 -17.93 -8.68
C GLN A 423 16.35 -18.18 -8.16
N TYR A 424 17.37 -17.60 -8.79
CA TYR A 424 18.76 -17.73 -8.34
C TYR A 424 18.92 -17.22 -6.90
N LEU A 425 18.42 -16.02 -6.61
CA LEU A 425 18.53 -15.40 -5.29
C LEU A 425 17.69 -16.14 -4.24
N ALA A 426 16.48 -16.58 -4.57
CA ALA A 426 15.59 -17.23 -3.62
C ALA A 426 15.98 -18.69 -3.30
N ASN A 427 16.73 -19.37 -4.17
CA ASN A 427 17.20 -20.75 -3.98
C ASN A 427 18.58 -20.87 -3.30
N GLN A 428 19.24 -19.76 -2.95
CA GLN A 428 20.50 -19.83 -2.21
C GLN A 428 20.32 -20.60 -0.89
N ASP A 429 21.15 -21.64 -0.69
CA ASP A 429 21.18 -22.52 0.48
C ASP A 429 19.83 -23.09 0.92
N TRP A 430 18.89 -23.29 -0.02
CA TRP A 430 17.50 -23.58 0.33
C TRP A 430 17.30 -24.82 1.22
N ARG A 431 18.17 -25.82 1.10
CA ARG A 431 18.14 -27.06 1.89
C ARG A 431 18.39 -26.83 3.38
N ALA A 432 19.20 -25.84 3.73
CA ALA A 432 19.46 -25.47 5.13
C ALA A 432 18.19 -24.94 5.83
N HIS A 433 17.13 -24.61 5.09
CA HIS A 433 15.86 -24.15 5.64
C HIS A 433 14.89 -25.28 5.91
N ILE A 434 15.21 -26.52 5.58
CA ILE A 434 14.33 -27.64 5.93
C ILE A 434 14.53 -27.91 7.43
N PRO A 435 13.47 -27.90 8.26
CA PRO A 435 13.60 -28.31 9.64
C PRO A 435 13.98 -29.81 9.72
N PRO A 436 14.75 -30.24 10.72
CA PRO A 436 14.99 -31.66 10.95
C PRO A 436 13.68 -32.43 11.09
N GLU A 437 13.70 -33.70 10.71
CA GLU A 437 12.52 -34.57 10.77
C GLU A 437 11.90 -34.58 12.18
N GLY A 438 10.57 -34.49 12.26
CA GLY A 438 9.82 -34.42 13.52
C GLY A 438 9.89 -33.09 14.27
N LYS A 439 10.64 -32.08 13.79
CA LYS A 439 10.81 -30.77 14.45
C LYS A 439 10.16 -29.62 13.68
N THR A 440 8.93 -29.80 13.21
CA THR A 440 8.19 -28.76 12.48
C THR A 440 7.14 -28.06 13.36
N THR A 441 6.77 -26.83 13.02
CA THR A 441 5.67 -26.12 13.68
C THR A 441 4.28 -26.40 13.08
N ALA A 442 4.15 -27.48 12.30
CA ALA A 442 2.85 -27.90 11.79
C ALA A 442 1.93 -28.34 12.94
N PRO A 443 0.68 -27.87 13.00
CA PRO A 443 -0.29 -28.28 14.01
C PRO A 443 -0.39 -29.80 14.20
N VAL A 444 -0.43 -30.57 13.11
CA VAL A 444 -0.49 -32.04 13.16
C VAL A 444 0.74 -32.70 13.75
N ASP A 445 1.92 -32.10 13.62
CA ASP A 445 3.17 -32.64 14.16
C ASP A 445 3.28 -32.25 15.64
N LEU A 446 3.00 -30.99 15.98
CA LEU A 446 3.00 -30.51 17.37
C LEU A 446 2.00 -31.25 18.26
N ALA A 447 0.88 -31.73 17.70
CA ALA A 447 -0.11 -32.52 18.40
C ALA A 447 0.43 -33.88 18.88
N LYS A 448 1.44 -34.44 18.21
CA LYS A 448 2.06 -35.73 18.53
C LYS A 448 3.18 -35.63 19.59
N LEU A 449 3.69 -34.42 19.83
CA LEU A 449 4.83 -34.17 20.72
C LEU A 449 4.41 -33.98 22.18
N SER A 450 5.27 -34.40 23.11
CA SER A 450 5.14 -34.06 24.52
C SER A 450 5.23 -32.54 24.76
N PRO A 451 4.74 -32.01 25.89
CA PRO A 451 4.84 -30.59 26.19
C PRO A 451 6.28 -30.03 26.13
N VAL A 452 7.27 -30.82 26.56
CA VAL A 452 8.69 -30.44 26.56
C VAL A 452 9.24 -30.34 25.14
N GLU A 453 8.98 -31.35 24.31
CA GLU A 453 9.41 -31.36 22.89
C GLU A 453 8.73 -30.24 22.10
N ARG A 454 7.43 -30.05 22.31
CA ARG A 454 6.66 -28.95 21.69
C ARG A 454 7.24 -27.59 22.07
N ALA A 455 7.63 -27.41 23.34
CA ALA A 455 8.27 -26.17 23.78
C ALA A 455 9.63 -25.96 23.10
N ALA A 456 10.43 -27.02 22.93
CA ALA A 456 11.72 -26.97 22.25
C ALA A 456 11.58 -26.60 20.76
N VAL A 457 10.63 -27.21 20.04
CA VAL A 457 10.35 -26.88 18.62
C VAL A 457 9.87 -25.44 18.47
N ASN A 458 8.95 -25.00 19.33
CA ASN A 458 8.48 -23.61 19.30
C ASN A 458 9.58 -22.60 19.66
N ARG A 459 10.52 -22.98 20.54
CA ARG A 459 11.68 -22.16 20.86
C ARG A 459 12.61 -22.05 19.66
N ASP A 460 12.98 -23.15 19.02
CA ASP A 460 13.79 -23.16 17.79
C ASP A 460 13.16 -22.28 16.69
N PHE A 461 11.86 -22.43 16.47
CA PHE A 461 11.15 -21.63 15.47
C PHE A 461 11.22 -20.12 15.76
N ARG A 462 11.05 -19.72 17.03
CA ARG A 462 11.09 -18.32 17.47
C ARG A 462 12.48 -17.72 17.50
N GLU A 463 13.47 -18.47 17.98
CA GLU A 463 14.80 -17.95 18.28
C GLU A 463 15.79 -18.12 17.12
N ALA A 464 15.61 -19.13 16.27
CA ALA A 464 16.51 -19.40 15.15
C ALA A 464 15.85 -19.15 13.79
N ARG A 465 14.68 -19.75 13.55
CA ARG A 465 14.08 -19.84 12.20
C ARG A 465 13.49 -18.51 11.73
N ILE A 466 12.68 -17.86 12.58
CA ILE A 466 12.10 -16.55 12.29
C ILE A 466 13.20 -15.50 12.04
N PRO A 467 14.19 -15.29 12.94
CA PRO A 467 15.25 -14.31 12.69
C PRO A 467 16.06 -14.57 11.42
N ALA A 468 16.39 -15.85 11.13
CA ALA A 468 17.11 -16.21 9.91
C ALA A 468 16.29 -15.87 8.64
N PHE A 469 14.99 -16.16 8.66
CA PHE A 469 14.09 -15.82 7.56
C PHE A 469 13.95 -14.31 7.39
N GLU A 470 13.75 -13.56 8.48
CA GLU A 470 13.70 -12.09 8.44
C GLU A 470 14.98 -11.50 7.85
N GLN A 471 16.15 -11.91 8.33
CA GLN A 471 17.44 -11.44 7.81
C GLN A 471 17.59 -11.69 6.32
N ARG A 472 17.14 -12.85 5.81
CA ARG A 472 17.12 -13.11 4.38
C ARG A 472 16.21 -12.13 3.66
N MET A 473 14.97 -11.97 4.12
CA MET A 473 14.02 -11.07 3.48
C MET A 473 14.54 -9.63 3.47
N TYR A 474 15.17 -9.18 4.55
CA TYR A 474 15.85 -7.88 4.59
C TYR A 474 16.97 -7.76 3.55
N LYS A 475 17.84 -8.77 3.41
CA LYS A 475 18.91 -8.76 2.39
C LYS A 475 18.34 -8.66 0.97
N LEU A 476 17.26 -9.38 0.67
CA LEU A 476 16.60 -9.33 -0.64
C LEU A 476 15.96 -7.97 -0.90
N VAL A 477 15.28 -7.40 0.09
CA VAL A 477 14.66 -6.06 0.00
C VAL A 477 15.71 -4.95 -0.10
N LEU A 478 16.90 -5.12 0.49
CA LEU A 478 17.98 -4.15 0.42
C LEU A 478 18.45 -3.91 -1.04
N LEU A 479 18.41 -4.93 -1.89
CA LEU A 479 18.72 -4.79 -3.32
C LEU A 479 17.81 -3.74 -3.98
N ASP A 480 16.52 -3.78 -3.70
CA ASP A 480 15.55 -2.81 -4.24
C ASP A 480 15.82 -1.39 -3.70
N PHE A 481 16.22 -1.24 -2.44
CA PHE A 481 16.65 0.06 -1.88
C PHE A 481 17.89 0.62 -2.59
N LEU A 482 18.89 -0.23 -2.87
CA LEU A 482 20.08 0.16 -3.61
C LEU A 482 19.74 0.57 -5.05
N LEU A 483 18.82 -0.13 -5.71
CA LEU A 483 18.33 0.24 -7.04
C LEU A 483 17.56 1.57 -7.03
N TYR A 484 16.76 1.84 -6.00
CA TYR A 484 16.14 3.15 -5.82
C TYR A 484 17.18 4.25 -5.66
N ALA A 485 18.20 4.08 -4.81
CA ALA A 485 19.29 5.04 -4.68
C ALA A 485 20.02 5.24 -6.02
N GLY A 486 20.26 4.15 -6.75
CA GLY A 486 20.87 4.14 -8.08
C GLY A 486 20.07 4.93 -9.12
N ILE A 487 18.73 4.89 -9.09
CA ILE A 487 17.88 5.71 -9.99
C ILE A 487 18.18 7.19 -9.84
N PHE A 488 18.18 7.72 -8.61
CA PHE A 488 18.40 9.14 -8.37
C PHE A 488 19.87 9.54 -8.58
N ALA A 489 20.82 8.63 -8.28
CA ALA A 489 22.22 8.82 -8.60
C ALA A 489 22.45 8.92 -10.13
N LEU A 490 21.82 8.04 -10.92
CA LEU A 490 21.88 8.08 -12.39
C LEU A 490 21.29 9.36 -12.96
N LEU A 491 20.17 9.84 -12.44
CA LEU A 491 19.59 11.14 -12.83
C LEU A 491 20.54 12.29 -12.48
N GLY A 492 21.15 12.25 -11.29
CA GLY A 492 22.16 13.21 -10.87
C GLY A 492 23.39 13.22 -11.78
N TRP A 493 23.87 12.04 -12.18
CA TRP A 493 25.01 11.87 -13.08
C TRP A 493 24.72 12.32 -14.52
N ALA A 494 23.55 12.00 -15.06
CA ALA A 494 23.22 12.30 -16.45
C ALA A 494 22.70 13.73 -16.67
N PHE A 495 21.98 14.29 -15.69
CA PHE A 495 21.25 15.55 -15.83
C PHE A 495 21.51 16.55 -14.69
N GLY A 496 22.36 16.22 -13.73
CA GLY A 496 22.71 17.09 -12.61
C GLY A 496 21.77 17.02 -11.40
N LEU A 497 22.21 17.63 -10.30
CA LEU A 497 21.57 17.55 -8.98
C LEU A 497 20.13 18.11 -8.95
N ARG A 498 19.81 19.10 -9.80
CA ARG A 498 18.45 19.66 -9.91
C ARG A 498 17.44 18.62 -10.36
N THR A 499 17.81 17.80 -11.35
CA THR A 499 16.95 16.72 -11.85
C THR A 499 16.70 15.69 -10.77
N ALA A 500 17.75 15.27 -10.05
CA ALA A 500 17.63 14.33 -8.94
C ALA A 500 16.74 14.88 -7.80
N ALA A 501 16.92 16.15 -7.42
CA ALA A 501 16.12 16.79 -6.38
C ALA A 501 14.64 16.93 -6.77
N LEU A 502 14.33 17.43 -7.97
CA LEU A 502 12.96 17.53 -8.45
C LEU A 502 12.28 16.16 -8.55
N ALA A 503 12.99 15.18 -9.11
CA ALA A 503 12.51 13.81 -9.19
C ALA A 503 12.21 13.23 -7.80
N MET A 504 13.10 13.44 -6.82
CA MET A 504 12.95 12.91 -5.46
C MET A 504 11.81 13.59 -4.70
N VAL A 505 11.63 14.91 -4.83
CA VAL A 505 10.50 15.62 -4.21
C VAL A 505 9.17 15.09 -4.75
N VAL A 506 9.05 14.97 -6.07
CA VAL A 506 7.80 14.48 -6.70
C VAL A 506 7.57 13.01 -6.40
N TRP A 507 8.61 12.18 -6.43
CA TRP A 507 8.50 10.78 -6.10
C TRP A 507 8.17 10.54 -4.63
N GLY A 508 8.83 11.23 -3.70
CA GLY A 508 8.61 11.07 -2.26
C GLY A 508 7.22 11.51 -1.80
N SER A 509 6.67 12.54 -2.43
CA SER A 509 5.37 13.14 -2.07
C SER A 509 4.16 12.56 -2.81
N GLY A 510 4.33 11.67 -3.80
CA GLY A 510 3.19 11.10 -4.53
C GLY A 510 2.49 9.95 -3.81
N TYR A 511 1.17 9.86 -3.99
CA TYR A 511 0.37 8.77 -3.42
C TYR A 511 0.42 7.45 -4.20
N PRO A 512 0.25 7.43 -5.55
CA PRO A 512 0.11 6.17 -6.30
C PRO A 512 1.33 5.25 -6.15
N TRP A 513 2.51 5.83 -5.91
CA TRP A 513 3.80 5.16 -5.72
C TRP A 513 4.39 5.37 -4.32
N ALA A 514 3.54 5.61 -3.31
CA ALA A 514 3.98 5.67 -1.92
C ALA A 514 4.58 4.33 -1.47
N TYR A 515 5.43 4.34 -0.43
CA TYR A 515 6.14 3.15 0.05
C TYR A 515 5.23 1.96 0.39
N PHE A 516 4.02 2.22 0.87
CA PHE A 516 3.10 1.12 1.17
C PHE A 516 2.68 0.33 -0.08
N TRP A 517 2.85 0.89 -1.27
CA TRP A 517 2.72 0.18 -2.54
C TRP A 517 4.06 -0.33 -3.08
N THR A 518 5.11 0.49 -3.05
CA THR A 518 6.34 0.23 -3.82
C THR A 518 7.52 -0.27 -3.00
N GLY A 519 7.51 -0.05 -1.69
CA GLY A 519 8.61 -0.37 -0.79
C GLY A 519 8.51 -1.77 -0.19
N GLY A 520 9.64 -2.29 0.29
CA GLY A 520 9.66 -3.52 1.08
C GLY A 520 9.51 -4.81 0.28
N SER A 521 9.56 -4.73 -1.05
CA SER A 521 9.29 -5.85 -1.95
C SER A 521 10.60 -6.52 -2.42
N PHE A 522 10.50 -7.75 -2.92
CA PHE A 522 11.63 -8.47 -3.52
C PHE A 522 11.60 -8.32 -5.06
N GLY A 523 12.56 -7.57 -5.61
CA GLY A 523 12.77 -7.46 -7.06
C GLY A 523 11.71 -6.63 -7.80
N ARG A 524 11.07 -5.67 -7.13
CA ARG A 524 10.06 -4.78 -7.75
C ARG A 524 10.70 -3.67 -8.60
N VAL A 525 11.89 -3.23 -8.23
CA VAL A 525 12.58 -2.04 -8.77
C VAL A 525 13.40 -2.23 -10.05
N PRO A 526 13.96 -3.42 -10.38
CA PRO A 526 14.88 -3.59 -11.51
C PRO A 526 14.43 -2.97 -12.84
N TRP A 527 13.14 -3.13 -13.22
CA TRP A 527 12.62 -2.56 -14.46
C TRP A 527 12.71 -1.02 -14.47
N PHE A 528 12.44 -0.38 -13.33
CA PHE A 528 12.41 1.06 -13.19
C PHE A 528 13.83 1.62 -13.22
N PHE A 529 14.76 0.95 -12.54
CA PHE A 529 16.19 1.26 -12.63
C PHE A 529 16.69 1.19 -14.07
N MET A 530 16.38 0.10 -14.80
CA MET A 530 16.83 -0.07 -16.19
C MET A 530 16.18 0.94 -17.15
N ALA A 531 14.92 1.33 -16.92
CA ALA A 531 14.26 2.37 -17.71
C ALA A 531 14.95 3.73 -17.54
N VAL A 532 15.27 4.11 -16.30
CA VAL A 532 16.02 5.35 -16.00
C VAL A 532 17.43 5.28 -16.55
N ALA A 533 18.14 4.16 -16.33
CA ALA A 533 19.48 3.95 -16.85
C ALA A 533 19.53 4.07 -18.37
N GLY A 534 18.58 3.44 -19.08
CA GLY A 534 18.46 3.51 -20.54
C GLY A 534 18.33 4.97 -21.03
N MET A 535 17.44 5.76 -20.42
CA MET A 535 17.29 7.18 -20.75
C MET A 535 18.56 7.99 -20.43
N CYS A 536 19.19 7.77 -19.27
CA CYS A 536 20.42 8.44 -18.87
C CYS A 536 21.59 8.13 -19.82
N PHE A 537 21.75 6.88 -20.25
CA PHE A 537 22.76 6.49 -21.24
C PHE A 537 22.50 7.14 -22.60
N MET A 538 21.23 7.22 -23.05
CA MET A 538 20.89 7.94 -24.28
C MET A 538 21.23 9.43 -24.20
N ALA A 539 21.05 10.05 -23.03
CA ALA A 539 21.38 11.45 -22.79
C ALA A 539 22.88 11.72 -22.79
N ARG A 540 23.68 10.76 -22.32
CA ARG A 540 25.15 10.85 -22.27
C ARG A 540 25.85 10.31 -23.53
N GLY A 541 25.09 9.98 -24.57
CA GLY A 541 25.63 9.54 -25.87
C GLY A 541 25.90 8.04 -26.00
N TYR A 542 25.75 7.25 -24.94
CA TYR A 542 25.92 5.80 -24.93
C TYR A 542 24.71 5.08 -25.53
N LYS A 543 24.48 5.26 -26.84
CA LYS A 543 23.25 4.81 -27.53
C LYS A 543 22.98 3.31 -27.43
N ALA A 544 24.02 2.48 -27.53
CA ALA A 544 23.89 1.02 -27.39
C ALA A 544 23.46 0.61 -25.98
N LEU A 545 24.10 1.17 -24.93
CA LEU A 545 23.68 0.94 -23.54
C LEU A 545 22.27 1.49 -23.27
N GLY A 546 21.90 2.60 -23.92
CA GLY A 546 20.55 3.15 -23.88
C GLY A 546 19.50 2.18 -24.41
N GLY A 547 19.72 1.62 -25.60
CA GLY A 547 18.84 0.61 -26.20
C GLY A 547 18.77 -0.68 -25.38
N ALA A 548 19.92 -1.14 -24.87
CA ALA A 548 20.00 -2.31 -23.99
C ALA A 548 19.20 -2.11 -22.69
N GLY A 549 19.33 -0.95 -22.05
CA GLY A 549 18.61 -0.61 -20.81
C GLY A 549 17.09 -0.59 -20.99
N ILE A 550 16.57 0.04 -22.05
CA ILE A 550 15.12 0.04 -22.33
C ILE A 550 14.61 -1.37 -22.66
N THR A 551 15.39 -2.16 -23.42
CA THR A 551 15.03 -3.54 -23.73
C THR A 551 15.01 -4.41 -22.48
N TRP A 552 15.99 -4.25 -21.59
CA TRP A 552 16.00 -4.96 -20.32
C TRP A 552 14.82 -4.56 -19.45
N ALA A 553 14.49 -3.27 -19.36
CA ALA A 553 13.29 -2.80 -18.65
C ALA A 553 12.01 -3.46 -19.19
N MET A 554 11.85 -3.54 -20.52
CA MET A 554 10.74 -4.23 -21.20
C MET A 554 10.71 -5.73 -20.90
N LEU A 555 11.87 -6.38 -20.82
CA LEU A 555 11.95 -7.80 -20.52
C LEU A 555 11.69 -8.09 -19.03
N LEU A 556 11.85 -7.13 -18.14
CA LEU A 556 11.52 -7.25 -16.71
C LEU A 556 10.03 -6.96 -16.43
N ARG A 557 9.43 -6.04 -17.18
CA ARG A 557 7.99 -5.75 -17.23
C ARG A 557 7.67 -5.30 -18.64
N VAL A 558 6.61 -5.79 -19.31
CA VAL A 558 6.40 -5.51 -20.74
C VAL A 558 6.20 -4.01 -21.07
N PHE A 559 5.49 -3.27 -20.20
CA PHE A 559 5.01 -1.91 -20.49
C PHE A 559 6.08 -0.82 -20.72
N PRO A 560 7.29 -0.81 -20.09
CA PRO A 560 8.36 0.14 -20.39
C PRO A 560 8.89 0.03 -21.81
N GLY A 561 8.58 -1.04 -22.56
CA GLY A 561 8.87 -1.10 -24.00
C GLY A 561 8.26 0.08 -24.77
N ALA A 562 7.16 0.66 -24.28
CA ALA A 562 6.56 1.87 -24.85
C ALA A 562 7.48 3.10 -24.83
N LEU A 563 8.51 3.14 -23.98
CA LEU A 563 9.46 4.24 -23.90
C LEU A 563 10.24 4.45 -25.21
N ILE A 564 10.37 3.41 -26.04
CA ILE A 564 11.07 3.51 -27.32
C ILE A 564 10.22 4.11 -28.44
N ALA A 565 8.93 4.36 -28.22
CA ALA A 565 7.99 4.82 -29.25
C ALA A 565 8.47 6.09 -29.96
N GLY A 566 8.87 7.12 -29.20
CA GLY A 566 9.35 8.38 -29.76
C GLY A 566 10.61 8.24 -30.61
N VAL A 567 11.57 7.43 -30.18
CA VAL A 567 12.80 7.16 -30.94
C VAL A 567 12.49 6.35 -32.20
N SER A 568 11.59 5.37 -32.10
CA SER A 568 11.17 4.54 -33.23
C SER A 568 10.50 5.36 -34.33
N VAL A 569 9.62 6.29 -33.95
CA VAL A 569 9.00 7.24 -34.89
C VAL A 569 10.04 8.12 -35.56
N LYS A 570 11.04 8.60 -34.82
CA LYS A 570 12.12 9.41 -35.37
C LYS A 570 12.99 8.64 -36.37
N ILE A 571 13.33 7.38 -36.06
CA ILE A 571 14.03 6.48 -36.97
C ILE A 571 13.20 6.23 -38.23
N ALA A 572 11.91 5.88 -38.08
CA ALA A 572 11.01 5.64 -39.19
C ALA A 572 10.86 6.88 -40.09
N TYR A 573 10.71 8.08 -39.50
CA TYR A 573 10.64 9.33 -40.25
C TYR A 573 11.91 9.57 -41.07
N ASN A 574 13.10 9.40 -40.46
CA ASN A 574 14.37 9.59 -41.15
C ASN A 574 14.58 8.54 -42.25
N LEU A 575 14.19 7.29 -42.00
CA LEU A 575 14.27 6.23 -43.00
C LEU A 575 13.34 6.50 -44.20
N VAL A 576 12.10 6.92 -43.95
CA VAL A 576 11.12 7.19 -45.02
C VAL A 576 11.47 8.46 -45.80
N ARG A 577 11.80 9.56 -45.09
CA ARG A 577 12.02 10.88 -45.71
C ARG A 577 13.41 11.07 -46.27
N HIS A 578 14.42 10.51 -45.61
CA HIS A 578 15.84 10.74 -45.91
C HIS A 578 16.59 9.47 -46.28
N ARG A 579 15.97 8.28 -46.20
CA ARG A 579 16.60 6.98 -46.53
C ARG A 579 17.87 6.69 -45.71
N VAL A 580 17.98 7.27 -44.52
CA VAL A 580 19.17 7.16 -43.66
C VAL A 580 18.79 6.75 -42.24
N VAL A 581 19.59 5.85 -41.67
CA VAL A 581 19.63 5.57 -40.23
C VAL A 581 20.95 6.08 -39.66
N SER A 582 20.88 7.04 -38.74
CA SER A 582 22.07 7.65 -38.13
C SER A 582 22.95 6.61 -37.44
N ALA A 583 24.25 6.87 -37.32
CA ALA A 583 25.18 5.98 -36.61
C ALA A 583 24.75 5.76 -35.15
N GLY A 584 24.25 6.81 -34.48
CA GLY A 584 23.68 6.73 -33.14
C GLY A 584 22.46 5.80 -33.07
N HIS A 585 21.55 5.87 -34.04
CA HIS A 585 20.38 4.99 -34.10
C HIS A 585 20.75 3.55 -34.42
N ARG A 586 21.75 3.31 -35.27
CA ARG A 586 22.29 1.95 -35.51
C ARG A 586 22.86 1.34 -34.22
N ARG A 587 23.65 2.10 -33.47
CA ARG A 587 24.18 1.67 -32.15
C ARG A 587 23.06 1.36 -31.17
N LEU A 588 22.01 2.18 -31.13
CA LEU A 588 20.84 1.95 -30.29
C LEU A 588 20.11 0.65 -30.66
N ILE A 589 19.84 0.43 -31.96
CA ILE A 589 19.20 -0.80 -32.45
C ILE A 589 20.04 -2.02 -32.09
N LEU A 590 21.36 -1.96 -32.31
CA LEU A 590 22.28 -3.04 -31.92
C LEU A 590 22.18 -3.35 -30.42
N GLY A 591 22.15 -2.32 -29.57
CA GLY A 591 21.97 -2.48 -28.13
C GLY A 591 20.65 -3.15 -27.75
N CYS A 592 19.54 -2.75 -28.40
CA CYS A 592 18.25 -3.40 -28.20
C CYS A 592 18.29 -4.88 -28.60
N THR A 593 18.78 -5.18 -29.80
CA THR A 593 18.84 -6.56 -30.32
C THR A 593 19.77 -7.44 -29.49
N ALA A 594 20.95 -6.95 -29.11
CA ALA A 594 21.90 -7.69 -28.29
C ALA A 594 21.33 -8.02 -26.91
N ALA A 595 20.71 -7.04 -26.23
CA ALA A 595 20.08 -7.28 -24.94
C ALA A 595 18.90 -8.26 -25.04
N LEU A 596 18.09 -8.16 -26.11
CA LEU A 596 16.99 -9.09 -26.34
C LEU A 596 17.48 -10.53 -26.46
N VAL A 597 18.44 -10.78 -27.35
CA VAL A 597 18.99 -12.12 -27.60
C VAL A 597 19.67 -12.67 -26.35
N ALA A 598 20.53 -11.87 -25.72
CA ALA A 598 21.30 -12.31 -24.55
C ALA A 598 20.42 -12.62 -23.35
N LEU A 599 19.47 -11.74 -23.00
CA LEU A 599 18.64 -11.91 -21.80
C LEU A 599 17.57 -12.99 -21.98
N VAL A 600 16.98 -13.10 -23.17
CA VAL A 600 16.06 -14.21 -23.46
C VAL A 600 16.82 -15.53 -23.40
N GLY A 601 17.95 -15.63 -24.12
CA GLY A 601 18.78 -16.84 -24.13
C GLY A 601 19.24 -17.26 -22.73
N ALA A 602 19.72 -16.31 -21.92
CA ALA A 602 20.17 -16.58 -20.55
C ALA A 602 19.04 -17.05 -19.62
N SER A 603 17.79 -16.65 -19.87
CA SER A 603 16.67 -17.01 -19.01
C SER A 603 16.13 -18.43 -19.25
N LEU A 604 16.34 -19.00 -20.45
CA LEU A 604 15.75 -20.29 -20.84
C LEU A 604 16.10 -21.44 -19.88
N PRO A 605 17.36 -21.63 -19.45
CA PRO A 605 17.70 -22.71 -18.52
C PRO A 605 17.05 -22.55 -17.13
N ALA A 606 16.85 -21.30 -16.69
CA ALA A 606 16.27 -21.02 -15.38
C ALA A 606 14.78 -21.38 -15.34
N VAL A 607 14.04 -21.03 -16.41
CA VAL A 607 12.58 -21.22 -16.46
C VAL A 607 12.11 -22.55 -17.07
N GLY A 608 13.05 -23.41 -17.47
CA GLY A 608 12.74 -24.72 -18.06
C GLY A 608 12.32 -24.66 -19.53
N GLY A 609 12.87 -23.73 -20.31
CA GLY A 609 12.68 -23.64 -21.75
C GLY A 609 11.62 -22.62 -22.21
N PHE A 610 11.25 -22.71 -23.49
CA PHE A 610 10.37 -21.72 -24.15
C PHE A 610 8.92 -21.76 -23.68
N ASP A 611 8.45 -22.89 -23.13
CA ASP A 611 7.06 -23.03 -22.65
C ASP A 611 6.71 -21.96 -21.61
N ALA A 612 7.67 -21.59 -20.75
CA ALA A 612 7.48 -20.54 -19.75
C ALA A 612 7.13 -19.17 -20.37
N TYR A 613 7.60 -18.86 -21.58
CA TYR A 613 7.22 -17.64 -22.29
C TYR A 613 5.78 -17.70 -22.78
N SER A 614 5.34 -18.86 -23.29
CA SER A 614 3.96 -19.06 -23.72
C SER A 614 2.99 -18.96 -22.54
N GLU A 615 3.33 -19.57 -21.40
CA GLU A 615 2.57 -19.47 -20.16
C GLU A 615 2.54 -18.04 -19.62
N PHE A 616 3.67 -17.33 -19.64
CA PHE A 616 3.75 -15.94 -19.23
C PHE A 616 2.81 -15.05 -20.07
N LEU A 617 2.79 -15.24 -21.39
CA LEU A 617 1.90 -14.49 -22.28
C LEU A 617 0.44 -14.82 -22.00
N GLY A 618 0.09 -16.10 -21.85
CA GLY A 618 -1.25 -16.53 -21.47
C GLY A 618 -1.71 -15.90 -20.14
N ASN A 619 -0.83 -15.95 -19.12
CA ASN A 619 -1.07 -15.34 -17.82
C ASN A 619 -1.24 -13.82 -17.91
N SER A 620 -0.42 -13.14 -18.73
CA SER A 620 -0.50 -11.70 -18.98
C SER A 620 -1.81 -11.29 -19.65
N PHE A 621 -2.27 -12.04 -20.66
CA PHE A 621 -3.57 -11.77 -21.31
C PHE A 621 -4.75 -12.03 -20.37
N LYS A 622 -4.64 -13.04 -19.50
CA LYS A 622 -5.61 -13.29 -18.44
C LYS A 622 -5.68 -12.12 -17.46
N HIS A 623 -4.55 -11.59 -16.99
CA HIS A 623 -4.52 -10.41 -16.11
C HIS A 623 -5.09 -9.14 -16.75
N LYS A 624 -4.86 -8.93 -18.06
CA LYS A 624 -5.49 -7.83 -18.81
C LYS A 624 -7.02 -7.89 -18.78
N ARG A 625 -7.61 -9.09 -18.62
CA ARG A 625 -9.06 -9.32 -18.54
C ARG A 625 -9.58 -9.36 -17.09
N THR A 626 -8.81 -8.96 -16.10
CA THR A 626 -9.26 -8.90 -14.70
C THR A 626 -8.93 -7.54 -14.10
N PRO A 627 -9.77 -6.51 -14.34
CA PRO A 627 -9.54 -5.16 -13.84
C PRO A 627 -9.42 -5.12 -12.31
N LEU A 628 -8.50 -4.31 -11.81
CA LEU A 628 -8.35 -4.00 -10.39
C LEU A 628 -8.80 -2.57 -10.10
N THR A 629 -9.30 -2.33 -8.89
CA THR A 629 -9.80 -1.01 -8.47
C THR A 629 -8.71 0.04 -8.40
N ASN A 630 -7.44 -0.37 -8.33
CA ASN A 630 -6.27 0.52 -8.36
C ASN A 630 -5.54 0.57 -9.71
N HIS A 631 -6.23 0.20 -10.79
CA HIS A 631 -5.74 0.43 -12.14
C HIS A 631 -5.84 1.89 -12.55
N MET A 632 -4.79 2.37 -13.19
CA MET A 632 -4.69 3.71 -13.78
C MET A 632 -4.32 3.59 -15.26
N GLY A 633 -4.69 4.59 -16.05
CA GLY A 633 -4.38 4.65 -17.48
C GLY A 633 -5.53 5.16 -18.33
N LEU A 634 -5.24 5.53 -19.57
CA LEU A 634 -6.29 5.88 -20.54
C LEU A 634 -7.37 4.78 -20.65
N PRO A 635 -7.05 3.48 -20.60
CA PRO A 635 -8.09 2.44 -20.51
C PRO A 635 -9.00 2.59 -19.28
N THR A 636 -8.46 2.96 -18.12
CA THR A 636 -9.25 3.23 -16.90
C THR A 636 -10.24 4.36 -17.16
N LEU A 637 -9.78 5.50 -17.68
CA LEU A 637 -10.64 6.65 -17.99
C LEU A 637 -11.72 6.29 -19.01
N LEU A 638 -11.35 5.58 -20.08
CA LEU A 638 -12.29 5.19 -21.12
C LEU A 638 -13.29 4.14 -20.65
N SER A 639 -12.94 3.31 -19.65
CA SER A 639 -13.85 2.35 -19.04
C SER A 639 -14.81 2.96 -18.00
N TRP A 640 -14.59 4.20 -17.58
CA TRP A 640 -15.37 4.83 -16.50
C TRP A 640 -16.78 5.23 -16.95
N HIS A 641 -17.75 5.02 -16.06
CA HIS A 641 -19.15 5.42 -16.22
C HIS A 641 -19.79 5.70 -14.85
N PRO A 642 -20.42 6.87 -14.62
CA PRO A 642 -20.84 7.31 -13.29
C PRO A 642 -21.89 6.41 -12.64
N LYS A 643 -22.77 5.78 -13.44
CA LYS A 643 -23.79 4.84 -12.92
C LYS A 643 -23.29 3.40 -12.73
N ARG A 644 -22.03 3.09 -13.07
CA ARG A 644 -21.48 1.72 -13.09
C ARG A 644 -20.18 1.59 -12.28
N VAL A 645 -19.89 2.57 -11.42
CA VAL A 645 -18.76 2.52 -10.48
C VAL A 645 -18.99 1.46 -9.41
N ALA A 646 -17.92 1.04 -8.74
CA ALA A 646 -17.94 -0.10 -7.82
C ALA A 646 -18.95 0.10 -6.67
N ARG A 647 -19.14 1.33 -6.18
CA ARG A 647 -20.12 1.61 -5.10
C ARG A 647 -21.56 1.26 -5.46
N HIS A 648 -21.90 1.23 -6.74
CA HIS A 648 -23.25 0.91 -7.24
C HIS A 648 -23.38 -0.52 -7.75
N THR A 649 -22.26 -1.21 -7.98
CA THR A 649 -22.22 -2.52 -8.67
C THR A 649 -21.57 -3.62 -7.85
N LYS A 650 -20.98 -3.30 -6.70
CA LYS A 650 -20.45 -4.29 -5.77
C LYS A 650 -21.60 -5.10 -5.16
N ASP A 651 -21.52 -6.42 -5.25
CA ASP A 651 -22.51 -7.33 -4.67
C ASP A 651 -21.80 -8.41 -3.82
N SER A 652 -21.91 -8.27 -2.49
CA SER A 652 -21.27 -9.20 -1.55
C SER A 652 -21.88 -10.61 -1.54
N LYS A 653 -22.98 -10.86 -2.28
CA LYS A 653 -23.59 -12.19 -2.42
C LYS A 653 -22.90 -13.06 -3.47
N LEU A 654 -22.08 -12.45 -4.34
CA LEU A 654 -21.32 -13.15 -5.36
C LEU A 654 -19.98 -13.64 -4.80
N ASP A 655 -19.46 -14.73 -5.36
CA ASP A 655 -18.11 -15.23 -5.05
C ASP A 655 -17.03 -14.16 -5.29
N ASP A 656 -17.18 -13.39 -6.38
CA ASP A 656 -16.41 -12.17 -6.63
C ASP A 656 -17.31 -10.94 -6.47
N PRO A 657 -17.20 -10.20 -5.35
CA PRO A 657 -18.05 -9.05 -5.10
C PRO A 657 -17.93 -7.92 -6.13
N PHE A 658 -16.89 -7.93 -6.97
CA PHE A 658 -16.65 -6.94 -8.01
C PHE A 658 -16.94 -7.48 -9.42
N ALA A 659 -17.55 -8.66 -9.57
CA ALA A 659 -17.79 -9.29 -10.87
C ALA A 659 -18.58 -8.38 -11.83
N VAL A 660 -19.69 -7.80 -11.36
CA VAL A 660 -20.55 -6.90 -12.16
C VAL A 660 -19.76 -5.65 -12.58
N TRP A 661 -19.05 -5.03 -11.64
CA TRP A 661 -18.17 -3.88 -11.93
C TRP A 661 -17.12 -4.20 -13.00
N LYS A 662 -16.44 -5.35 -12.91
CA LYS A 662 -15.42 -5.79 -13.89
C LYS A 662 -16.04 -5.97 -15.28
N GLN A 663 -17.19 -6.63 -15.36
CA GLN A 663 -17.89 -6.86 -16.62
C GLN A 663 -18.31 -5.54 -17.29
N GLU A 664 -18.85 -4.61 -16.51
CA GLU A 664 -19.30 -3.31 -17.01
C GLU A 664 -18.16 -2.42 -17.51
N ARG A 665 -17.02 -2.44 -16.81
CA ARG A 665 -15.81 -1.73 -17.27
C ARG A 665 -15.29 -2.28 -18.58
N GLN A 666 -15.23 -3.61 -18.73
CA GLN A 666 -14.81 -4.25 -19.97
C GLN A 666 -15.74 -3.95 -21.13
N ARG A 667 -17.06 -3.99 -20.89
CA ARG A 667 -18.06 -3.62 -21.90
C ARG A 667 -17.86 -2.18 -22.37
N THR A 668 -17.77 -1.24 -21.42
CA THR A 668 -17.61 0.19 -21.71
C THR A 668 -16.32 0.48 -22.49
N LEU A 669 -15.21 -0.15 -22.11
CA LEU A 669 -13.94 -0.02 -22.84
C LEU A 669 -14.01 -0.60 -24.26
N LYS A 670 -14.67 -1.76 -24.42
CA LYS A 670 -14.88 -2.39 -25.74
C LYS A 670 -15.72 -1.50 -26.67
N GLU A 671 -16.77 -0.87 -26.14
CA GLU A 671 -17.61 0.10 -26.88
C GLU A 671 -16.79 1.32 -27.33
N ARG A 672 -15.83 1.77 -26.51
CA ARG A 672 -14.99 2.95 -26.77
C ARG A 672 -13.64 2.62 -27.42
N ARG A 673 -13.44 1.40 -27.95
CA ARG A 673 -12.16 0.96 -28.54
C ARG A 673 -11.66 1.83 -29.70
N LEU A 674 -12.58 2.36 -30.52
CA LEU A 674 -12.22 3.23 -31.65
C LEU A 674 -11.76 4.60 -31.17
N LEU A 675 -12.41 5.15 -30.13
CA LEU A 675 -11.95 6.37 -29.46
C LEU A 675 -10.57 6.16 -28.85
N HIS A 676 -10.34 5.02 -28.19
CA HIS A 676 -9.02 4.67 -27.64
C HIS A 676 -7.93 4.67 -28.72
N ALA A 677 -8.17 3.96 -29.84
CA ALA A 677 -7.25 3.92 -30.97
C ALA A 677 -7.00 5.30 -31.57
N GLY A 678 -8.06 6.10 -31.77
CA GLY A 678 -7.96 7.46 -32.29
C GLY A 678 -7.11 8.38 -31.41
N LEU A 679 -7.27 8.31 -30.08
CA LEU A 679 -6.45 9.06 -29.13
C LEU A 679 -4.98 8.62 -29.19
N LEU A 680 -4.68 7.33 -29.28
CA LEU A 680 -3.31 6.84 -29.42
C LEU A 680 -2.64 7.31 -30.71
N VAL A 681 -3.38 7.33 -31.83
CA VAL A 681 -2.90 7.88 -33.10
C VAL A 681 -2.63 9.38 -32.98
N LEU A 682 -3.52 10.14 -32.34
CA LEU A 682 -3.32 11.56 -32.07
C LEU A 682 -2.06 11.80 -31.23
N PHE A 683 -1.86 11.03 -30.15
CA PHE A 683 -0.68 11.14 -29.29
C PHE A 683 0.60 10.82 -30.07
N LEU A 684 0.57 9.81 -30.95
CA LEU A 684 1.69 9.46 -31.82
C LEU A 684 1.99 10.55 -32.84
N GLY A 685 0.96 11.15 -33.44
CA GLY A 685 1.08 12.27 -34.36
C GLY A 685 1.71 13.50 -33.68
N LEU A 686 1.26 13.85 -32.47
CA LEU A 686 1.83 14.94 -31.68
C LEU A 686 3.29 14.67 -31.30
N LEU A 687 3.61 13.45 -30.84
CA LEU A 687 4.98 13.07 -30.51
C LEU A 687 5.87 13.05 -31.75
N ALA A 688 5.38 12.56 -32.89
CA ALA A 688 6.09 12.60 -34.16
C ALA A 688 6.39 14.04 -34.58
N TYR A 689 5.40 14.94 -34.44
CA TYR A 689 5.53 16.34 -34.82
C TYR A 689 6.54 17.09 -33.93
N ALA A 690 6.38 17.00 -32.60
CA ALA A 690 7.29 17.61 -31.64
C ALA A 690 8.70 17.00 -31.72
N GLY A 691 8.75 15.67 -31.86
CA GLY A 691 9.98 14.85 -31.84
C GLY A 691 11.01 15.19 -32.91
N ARG A 692 10.61 15.87 -34.01
CA ARG A 692 11.53 16.32 -35.05
C ARG A 692 12.62 17.28 -34.56
N ARG A 693 12.36 18.03 -33.47
CA ARG A 693 13.34 18.94 -32.84
C ARG A 693 13.86 18.46 -31.48
N LEU A 694 13.41 17.29 -31.02
CA LEU A 694 13.78 16.76 -29.71
C LEU A 694 14.89 15.71 -29.84
N ASN A 695 15.73 15.65 -28.82
CA ASN A 695 16.74 14.62 -28.64
C ASN A 695 16.09 13.25 -28.36
N ASP A 696 16.84 12.16 -28.58
CA ASP A 696 16.32 10.81 -28.38
C ASP A 696 15.85 10.56 -26.94
N TRP A 697 16.58 11.09 -25.95
CA TRP A 697 16.19 10.97 -24.54
C TRP A 697 14.93 11.80 -24.21
N GLU A 698 14.71 12.93 -24.89
CA GLU A 698 13.53 13.79 -24.68
C GLU A 698 12.27 13.12 -25.21
N VAL A 699 12.34 12.55 -26.42
CA VAL A 699 11.22 11.78 -26.98
C VAL A 699 10.99 10.49 -26.20
N THR A 700 12.03 9.89 -25.62
CA THR A 700 11.90 8.74 -24.69
C THR A 700 11.17 9.16 -23.41
N SER A 701 11.54 10.29 -22.82
CA SER A 701 10.88 10.86 -21.63
C SER A 701 9.39 11.14 -21.88
N LEU A 702 9.04 11.77 -23.01
CA LEU A 702 7.63 12.00 -23.39
C LEU A 702 6.87 10.72 -23.78
N SER A 703 7.58 9.63 -24.11
CA SER A 703 6.95 8.35 -24.45
C SER A 703 6.31 7.65 -23.26
N VAL A 704 6.48 8.16 -22.02
CA VAL A 704 5.66 7.72 -20.86
C VAL A 704 4.16 7.87 -21.12
N LEU A 705 3.76 8.78 -22.02
CA LEU A 705 2.38 8.92 -22.47
C LEU A 705 1.83 7.60 -23.05
N PHE A 706 2.65 6.80 -23.71
CA PHE A 706 2.23 5.51 -24.25
C PHE A 706 2.16 4.41 -23.20
N MET A 707 2.91 4.53 -22.10
CA MET A 707 2.73 3.65 -20.93
C MET A 707 1.34 3.88 -20.32
N ILE A 708 0.94 5.15 -20.17
CA ILE A 708 -0.40 5.56 -19.69
C ILE A 708 -1.48 5.24 -20.72
N GLY A 709 -1.19 5.43 -22.00
CA GLY A 709 -2.14 5.35 -23.10
C GLY A 709 -2.49 3.92 -23.48
N ILE A 710 -1.49 3.04 -23.59
CA ILE A 710 -1.67 1.67 -24.11
C ILE A 710 -2.07 0.71 -22.99
N PHE A 711 -1.43 0.84 -21.83
CA PHE A 711 -1.54 -0.13 -20.75
C PHE A 711 -2.47 0.37 -19.65
N GLU A 712 -3.17 -0.57 -19.03
CA GLU A 712 -3.90 -0.36 -17.79
C GLU A 712 -3.03 -0.90 -16.66
N LEU A 713 -2.31 0.00 -15.97
CA LEU A 713 -1.28 -0.37 -15.01
C LEU A 713 -1.80 -0.20 -13.59
N THR A 714 -1.38 -1.08 -12.68
CA THR A 714 -1.56 -0.85 -11.25
C THR A 714 -0.84 0.43 -10.82
N CYS A 715 -1.46 1.21 -9.94
CA CYS A 715 -1.06 2.58 -9.59
C CYS A 715 0.43 2.75 -9.29
N TYR A 716 1.07 1.78 -8.64
CA TYR A 716 2.46 1.87 -8.22
C TYR A 716 3.49 1.86 -9.34
N TYR A 717 3.13 1.40 -10.54
CA TYR A 717 3.98 1.51 -11.72
C TYR A 717 4.17 2.95 -12.17
N TYR A 718 3.26 3.87 -11.80
CA TYR A 718 3.38 5.30 -12.10
C TYR A 718 4.59 5.97 -11.45
N SER A 719 5.39 5.26 -10.65
CA SER A 719 6.77 5.64 -10.31
C SER A 719 7.57 6.10 -11.53
N PHE A 720 7.25 5.61 -12.74
CA PHE A 720 7.88 6.05 -13.99
C PHE A 720 7.77 7.56 -14.26
N VAL A 721 6.87 8.30 -13.59
CA VAL A 721 6.76 9.76 -13.77
C VAL A 721 8.09 10.48 -13.52
N VAL A 722 8.98 9.88 -12.72
CA VAL A 722 10.37 10.33 -12.53
C VAL A 722 11.14 10.52 -13.85
N LEU A 723 10.81 9.76 -14.90
CA LEU A 723 11.41 9.91 -16.24
C LEU A 723 11.09 11.27 -16.90
N LEU A 724 10.07 11.99 -16.43
CA LEU A 724 9.70 13.33 -16.90
C LEU A 724 10.59 14.44 -16.30
N ALA A 725 11.20 14.19 -15.13
CA ALA A 725 11.98 15.18 -14.39
C ALA A 725 13.02 15.95 -15.25
N PRO A 726 13.86 15.31 -16.09
CA PRO A 726 14.79 16.06 -16.93
C PRO A 726 14.10 16.90 -18.01
N PHE A 727 12.97 16.43 -18.56
CA PHE A 727 12.24 17.15 -19.61
C PHE A 727 11.56 18.42 -19.07
N VAL A 728 10.97 18.35 -17.87
CA VAL A 728 10.21 19.48 -17.30
C VAL A 728 11.11 20.67 -16.93
N LEU A 729 12.40 20.47 -16.66
CA LEU A 729 13.34 21.55 -16.33
C LEU A 729 13.58 22.55 -17.47
N ARG A 730 13.05 22.29 -18.66
CA ARG A 730 13.11 23.22 -19.80
C ARG A 730 12.31 24.50 -19.54
N ARG A 731 11.24 24.44 -18.75
CA ARG A 731 10.33 25.57 -18.50
C ARG A 731 9.86 25.61 -17.05
N TRP A 732 9.80 26.79 -16.45
CA TRP A 732 9.34 26.95 -15.06
C TRP A 732 7.90 26.49 -14.85
N HIS A 733 7.02 26.72 -15.85
CA HIS A 733 5.62 26.30 -15.76
C HIS A 733 5.47 24.78 -15.86
N TYR A 734 6.37 24.07 -16.56
CA TYR A 734 6.42 22.60 -16.51
C TYR A 734 6.82 22.11 -15.13
N VAL A 735 7.83 22.73 -14.51
CA VAL A 735 8.25 22.43 -13.13
C VAL A 735 7.09 22.63 -12.15
N ALA A 736 6.37 23.75 -12.25
CA ALA A 736 5.22 24.05 -11.40
C ALA A 736 4.11 22.99 -11.53
N VAL A 737 3.72 22.62 -12.77
CA VAL A 737 2.73 21.58 -13.03
C VAL A 737 3.19 20.21 -12.52
N TYR A 738 4.47 19.88 -12.69
CA TYR A 738 5.05 18.62 -12.22
C TYR A 738 5.09 18.52 -10.68
N ILE A 739 5.29 19.63 -9.97
CA ILE A 739 5.20 19.73 -8.51
C ILE A 739 3.75 19.65 -8.02
N ALA A 740 2.80 20.24 -8.76
CA ALA A 740 1.39 20.20 -8.40
C ALA A 740 0.81 18.77 -8.49
N MET A 741 1.30 17.96 -9.43
CA MET A 741 0.85 16.58 -9.66
C MET A 741 0.80 15.71 -8.38
N PRO A 742 1.90 15.49 -7.62
CA PRO A 742 1.86 14.68 -6.40
C PRO A 742 0.96 15.28 -5.31
N ILE A 743 0.90 16.61 -5.19
CA ILE A 743 0.03 17.32 -4.23
C ILE A 743 -1.44 16.99 -4.52
N VAL A 744 -1.85 17.07 -5.79
CA VAL A 744 -3.20 16.70 -6.23
C VAL A 744 -3.47 15.22 -5.92
N THR A 745 -2.52 14.30 -6.15
CA THR A 745 -2.74 12.89 -5.81
C THR A 745 -2.95 12.65 -4.32
N GLN A 746 -2.24 13.36 -3.43
CA GLN A 746 -2.48 13.28 -1.98
C GLN A 746 -3.86 13.84 -1.60
N TYR A 747 -4.27 14.94 -2.23
CA TYR A 747 -5.60 15.51 -2.03
C TYR A 747 -6.72 14.55 -2.45
N LEU A 748 -6.63 13.96 -3.65
CA LEU A 748 -7.63 13.01 -4.17
C LEU A 748 -7.81 11.77 -3.27
N GLN A 749 -6.75 11.32 -2.61
CA GLN A 749 -6.81 10.23 -1.63
C GLN A 749 -7.70 10.57 -0.42
N HIS A 750 -7.81 11.84 -0.04
CA HIS A 750 -8.65 12.27 1.08
C HIS A 750 -10.11 12.42 0.68
N GLU A 751 -10.36 12.97 -0.50
CA GLU A 751 -11.70 13.33 -0.93
C GLU A 751 -12.49 12.15 -1.50
N ILE A 752 -11.81 11.16 -2.07
CA ILE A 752 -12.47 10.05 -2.77
C ILE A 752 -12.38 8.77 -1.94
N GLY A 753 -13.52 8.31 -1.42
CA GLY A 753 -13.59 7.12 -0.57
C GLY A 753 -13.54 5.76 -1.30
N TRP A 754 -13.81 5.73 -2.61
CA TRP A 754 -13.83 4.50 -3.42
C TRP A 754 -12.61 4.40 -4.33
N TYR A 755 -11.89 3.29 -4.25
CA TYR A 755 -10.63 3.12 -4.99
C TYR A 755 -10.78 3.25 -6.51
N ASP A 756 -11.82 2.67 -7.13
CA ASP A 756 -11.99 2.76 -8.58
C ASP A 756 -12.24 4.20 -9.06
N GLU A 757 -13.00 4.98 -8.30
CA GLU A 757 -13.20 6.40 -8.55
C GLU A 757 -11.89 7.19 -8.30
N GLN A 758 -11.20 6.91 -7.20
CA GLN A 758 -9.96 7.57 -6.82
C GLN A 758 -8.89 7.41 -7.91
N TYR A 759 -8.63 6.18 -8.36
CA TYR A 759 -7.59 5.90 -9.35
C TYR A 759 -7.98 6.31 -10.78
N THR A 760 -9.28 6.46 -11.05
CA THR A 760 -9.75 7.17 -12.24
C THR A 760 -9.35 8.65 -12.17
N ALA A 761 -9.60 9.33 -11.05
CA ALA A 761 -9.22 10.73 -10.86
C ALA A 761 -7.69 10.93 -10.85
N GLU A 762 -6.93 10.05 -10.20
CA GLU A 762 -5.47 10.08 -10.22
C GLU A 762 -4.91 9.87 -11.63
N THR A 763 -5.61 9.10 -12.48
CA THR A 763 -5.21 8.98 -13.88
C THR A 763 -5.29 10.33 -14.58
N VAL A 764 -6.36 11.11 -14.35
CA VAL A 764 -6.47 12.49 -14.88
C VAL A 764 -5.33 13.35 -14.33
N ALA A 765 -5.06 13.27 -13.03
CA ALA A 765 -4.03 14.04 -12.35
C ALA A 765 -2.63 13.82 -12.93
N VAL A 766 -2.33 12.65 -13.50
CA VAL A 766 -1.05 12.37 -14.18
C VAL A 766 -1.13 12.60 -15.70
N LEU A 767 -2.20 12.17 -16.36
CA LEU A 767 -2.33 12.23 -17.82
C LEU A 767 -2.38 13.69 -18.32
N VAL A 768 -3.11 14.58 -17.63
CA VAL A 768 -3.25 15.99 -18.05
C VAL A 768 -1.90 16.72 -18.07
N PRO A 769 -1.06 16.66 -17.01
CA PRO A 769 0.31 17.17 -17.07
C PRO A 769 1.14 16.65 -18.25
N VAL A 770 1.10 15.34 -18.52
CA VAL A 770 1.89 14.74 -19.61
C VAL A 770 1.40 15.23 -20.98
N LEU A 771 0.09 15.32 -21.18
CA LEU A 771 -0.50 15.88 -22.39
C LEU A 771 -0.16 17.37 -22.55
N TYR A 772 -0.14 18.13 -21.46
CA TYR A 772 0.29 19.53 -21.47
C TYR A 772 1.75 19.68 -21.90
N PHE A 773 2.66 18.86 -21.36
CA PHE A 773 4.07 18.89 -21.74
C PHE A 773 4.29 18.57 -23.22
N LEU A 774 3.63 17.53 -23.74
CA LEU A 774 3.72 17.15 -25.15
C LEU A 774 3.05 18.19 -26.06
N GLY A 775 1.84 18.65 -25.71
CA GLY A 775 1.08 19.62 -26.48
C GLY A 775 1.78 20.96 -26.57
N HIS A 776 2.34 21.45 -25.45
CA HIS A 776 3.12 22.69 -25.46
C HIS A 776 4.43 22.54 -26.25
N ALA A 777 5.12 21.40 -26.17
CA ALA A 777 6.30 21.14 -27.02
C ALA A 777 5.95 21.11 -28.52
N ALA A 778 4.80 20.55 -28.89
CA ALA A 778 4.29 20.62 -30.26
C ALA A 778 3.92 22.05 -30.67
N TRP A 779 3.31 22.83 -29.77
CA TRP A 779 2.98 24.23 -30.03
C TRP A 779 4.23 25.12 -30.22
N GLU A 780 5.27 24.95 -29.39
CA GLU A 780 6.56 25.64 -29.56
C GLU A 780 7.17 25.35 -30.93
N ARG A 781 7.11 24.08 -31.35
CA ARG A 781 7.56 23.66 -32.68
C ARG A 781 6.77 24.33 -33.79
N PHE A 782 5.45 24.47 -33.64
CA PHE A 782 4.57 25.15 -34.59
C PHE A 782 4.88 26.64 -34.70
N LYS A 783 5.10 27.31 -33.56
CA LYS A 783 5.49 28.73 -33.51
C LYS A 783 6.93 29.00 -33.95
N GLY A 784 7.70 27.97 -34.28
CA GLY A 784 9.10 28.10 -34.66
C GLY A 784 10.01 28.50 -33.51
N ILE A 785 9.50 28.59 -32.27
CA ILE A 785 10.24 28.99 -31.08
C ILE A 785 11.44 28.06 -30.94
N GLU A 786 12.65 28.63 -30.98
CA GLU A 786 13.88 27.87 -30.76
C GLU A 786 13.94 27.38 -29.30
N ARG A 787 14.84 26.43 -29.05
CA ARG A 787 15.14 25.99 -27.69
C ARG A 787 15.36 27.23 -26.82
N ALA A 788 14.76 27.25 -25.63
CA ALA A 788 15.07 28.30 -24.67
C ALA A 788 16.60 28.40 -24.55
N PRO A 789 17.21 29.60 -24.63
CA PRO A 789 18.66 29.78 -24.54
C PRO A 789 19.30 29.09 -23.32
N ASP A 790 18.51 28.85 -22.27
CA ASP A 790 18.97 28.37 -20.96
C ASP A 790 18.49 26.96 -20.58
N ALA A 791 18.07 26.13 -21.56
CA ALA A 791 17.78 24.72 -21.27
C ALA A 791 19.03 24.04 -20.68
N LEU A 792 18.92 23.38 -19.53
CA LEU A 792 20.04 22.63 -18.93
C LEU A 792 20.49 21.55 -19.92
N GLU A 793 21.58 21.80 -20.63
CA GLU A 793 22.21 20.76 -21.43
C GLU A 793 22.75 19.69 -20.49
N PRO A 794 22.49 18.39 -20.76
CA PRO A 794 23.19 17.34 -20.04
C PRO A 794 24.70 17.57 -20.27
N PRO A 795 25.53 17.46 -19.24
CA PRO A 795 26.97 17.70 -19.37
C PRO A 795 27.53 16.85 -20.51
N THR A 796 28.18 17.51 -21.47
CA THR A 796 28.92 16.85 -22.54
C THR A 796 30.01 15.98 -21.92
N VAL A 797 30.10 14.71 -22.32
CA VAL A 797 31.21 13.85 -21.91
C VAL A 797 32.44 14.31 -22.70
N GLU A 798 33.44 14.90 -22.03
CA GLU A 798 34.78 15.01 -22.61
C GLU A 798 35.25 13.60 -22.97
N GLY A 799 35.48 13.34 -24.26
CA GLY A 799 35.92 12.03 -24.77
C GLY A 799 34.85 11.21 -25.51
N ALA A 800 33.60 11.67 -25.62
CA ALA A 800 32.71 11.15 -26.65
C ALA A 800 33.20 11.69 -28.00
N ALA A 801 33.82 10.83 -28.82
CA ALA A 801 34.27 11.19 -30.16
C ALA A 801 33.17 11.98 -30.90
N PRO A 802 33.50 13.12 -31.54
CA PRO A 802 32.51 13.90 -32.29
C PRO A 802 31.80 13.00 -33.31
N ALA A 803 30.50 13.24 -33.43
CA ALA A 803 29.51 12.40 -34.10
C ALA A 803 29.77 12.17 -35.59
#